data_AF-A0A932QXH4-F1
#
_entry.id   AF-A0A932QXH4-F1
#
_cell.length_a   1.000
_cell.length_b   1.000
_cell.length_c   1.000
_cell.angle_alpha   90.00
_cell.angle_beta   90.00
_cell.angle_gamma   90.00
#
_symmetry.space_group_name_H-M   'P 1'
#
loop_
_entity.id
_entity.type
_entity.pdbx_description
1 polymer ?
#
loop_
_entity_poly.entity_id
_entity_poly.type
_entity_poly.pdbx_seq_one_letter_code
_entity_poly.pdbx_strand_id
1 'polypeptide(L)'
;MEKQGQGIGKIEVKKKLGDTLMESGLLTKDQLRTALLEQMKTGKRLGDQLLDLKLVSESQLAYCLASQAGILFVDPTAIQIPPELFQMIPEDLAKRHLAVPLQIKEDKLMVAMVDPLDYESIADLRFHTSIDIMPVVAARREILETIDQSYHLTASIEQVLRSAEKELGASVQIIPDQFDFMFAEETGLVEEGNRMELLDRLVNYIMTKAIKLCASDIHIEPGKSRVWVRYRIDGILKDDLRLPKGVQYQLLSKIKLLSKLKTSERKVAQDGAVRVMLGQEPYDLRVSIMPGVQGEKVTIQIMDQSKLGYDFDQLGFSTSDIRTIQQLLKKRKGLVLATGPTGTGKTTTLYRLIKDFKAKGNSVTTIEDPVEYSVDGINQIQVDSDGGMGYAATLKALLRQDPNVILIGEIRDLETAEIALRTAMSGYLVFSSLPTTDAISAISLLINLGVPRYLVATTVTGIIGQRLIRVLCPQCKGVAPLKQDPASQPSPLESSILKAQGCKECNYIGYKGRTGIFEVVPFSTELRNMITSGATEDEIRAHVVAEGTHTIYDDGMEKIKEGLTTLEEVHRVIETEDIPKTHCPQCQHLIQMEYLICPFCGTASPYVCASCGKPQQKEWAICPYCRHHKTEPRATPPAKGTTAATRTISFK
;
A
#
# COMPACT_ATOMS: atom_id res chain seq x y z
N MET A 1 29.02 -10.24 -87.41
CA MET A 1 28.47 -9.11 -86.64
C MET A 1 26.98 -9.33 -86.50
N GLU A 2 26.57 -9.51 -85.25
CA GLU A 2 25.27 -10.05 -84.85
C GLU A 2 24.11 -9.11 -85.18
N LYS A 3 23.00 -9.76 -85.57
CA LYS A 3 21.64 -9.23 -85.49
C LYS A 3 21.24 -9.17 -84.01
N GLN A 4 20.37 -8.25 -83.63
CA GLN A 4 19.00 -8.59 -83.22
C GLN A 4 18.16 -7.36 -82.93
N GLY A 5 16.97 -7.35 -83.52
CA GLY A 5 15.95 -6.34 -83.35
C GLY A 5 15.23 -6.45 -82.01
N GLN A 6 14.56 -5.34 -81.68
CA GLN A 6 13.74 -5.13 -80.50
C GLN A 6 12.61 -6.16 -80.42
N GLY A 7 12.66 -6.99 -79.38
CA GLY A 7 11.58 -7.88 -78.97
C GLY A 7 10.65 -7.21 -77.96
N ILE A 8 9.40 -7.05 -78.38
CA ILE A 8 8.12 -7.13 -77.63
C ILE A 8 8.26 -7.29 -76.11
N GLY A 9 7.64 -6.37 -75.35
CA GLY A 9 7.67 -6.31 -73.89
C GLY A 9 7.41 -7.66 -73.21
N LYS A 10 8.33 -8.06 -72.31
CA LYS A 10 8.09 -9.14 -71.37
C LYS A 10 6.94 -8.75 -70.45
N ILE A 11 5.83 -9.44 -70.57
CA ILE A 11 4.81 -9.53 -69.52
C ILE A 11 5.51 -10.16 -68.31
N GLU A 12 5.73 -9.40 -67.23
CA GLU A 12 6.17 -9.96 -65.95
C GLU A 12 5.07 -10.91 -65.46
N VAL A 13 5.34 -12.21 -65.57
CA VAL A 13 4.45 -13.25 -65.04
C VAL A 13 4.45 -13.10 -63.52
N LYS A 14 3.33 -12.64 -62.93
CA LYS A 14 3.10 -12.64 -61.48
C LYS A 14 3.48 -14.03 -60.94
N LYS A 15 4.49 -14.11 -60.06
CA LYS A 15 4.90 -15.36 -59.39
C LYS A 15 3.69 -15.98 -58.71
N LYS A 16 3.53 -17.30 -58.77
CA LYS A 16 2.40 -17.99 -58.13
C LYS A 16 2.61 -18.08 -56.61
N LEU A 17 1.53 -18.11 -55.84
CA LEU A 17 1.56 -18.18 -54.37
C LEU A 17 2.38 -19.38 -53.86
N GLY A 18 2.20 -20.55 -54.47
CA GLY A 18 2.94 -21.77 -54.11
C GLY A 18 4.46 -21.63 -54.30
N ASP A 19 4.88 -20.94 -55.35
CA ASP A 19 6.31 -20.71 -55.62
C ASP A 19 6.91 -19.73 -54.59
N THR A 20 6.14 -18.71 -54.22
CA THR A 20 6.55 -17.71 -53.20
C THR A 20 6.69 -18.34 -51.81
N LEU A 21 5.80 -19.29 -51.47
CA LEU A 21 5.86 -20.03 -50.21
C LEU A 21 7.02 -21.05 -50.16
N MET A 22 7.42 -21.62 -51.31
CA MET A 22 8.60 -22.47 -51.39
C MET A 22 9.90 -21.67 -51.31
N GLU A 23 9.99 -20.53 -52.02
CA GLU A 23 11.17 -19.66 -51.99
C GLU A 23 11.44 -19.06 -50.60
N SER A 24 10.38 -18.80 -49.83
CA SER A 24 10.47 -18.34 -48.43
C SER A 24 10.74 -19.46 -47.41
N GLY A 25 10.90 -20.71 -47.86
CA GLY A 25 11.18 -21.86 -47.00
C GLY A 25 10.00 -22.32 -46.14
N LEU A 26 8.80 -21.79 -46.39
CA LEU A 26 7.59 -22.10 -45.62
C LEU A 26 6.89 -23.38 -46.09
N LEU A 27 7.16 -23.82 -47.32
CA LEU A 27 6.64 -25.08 -47.88
C LEU A 27 7.73 -25.89 -48.58
N THR A 28 7.68 -27.21 -48.42
CA THR A 28 8.43 -28.13 -49.29
C THR A 28 7.67 -28.45 -50.56
N LYS A 29 8.39 -28.91 -51.59
CA LYS A 29 7.80 -29.33 -52.87
C LYS A 29 6.75 -30.43 -52.71
N ASP A 30 6.94 -31.35 -51.75
CA ASP A 30 6.01 -32.43 -51.46
C ASP A 30 4.76 -31.95 -50.71
N GLN A 31 4.92 -31.00 -49.78
CA GLN A 31 3.80 -30.36 -49.09
C GLN A 31 2.93 -29.54 -50.06
N LEU A 32 3.55 -28.77 -50.96
CA LEU A 32 2.81 -28.02 -51.99
C LEU A 32 2.06 -28.97 -52.93
N ARG A 33 2.68 -30.08 -53.35
CA ARG A 33 2.02 -31.10 -54.18
C ARG A 33 0.81 -31.71 -53.47
N THR A 34 0.94 -32.02 -52.18
CA THR A 34 -0.15 -32.55 -51.36
C THR A 34 -1.31 -31.55 -51.26
N ALA A 35 -1.00 -30.27 -51.01
CA ALA A 35 -2.01 -29.22 -50.95
C ALA A 35 -2.73 -29.01 -52.29
N LEU A 36 -2.02 -29.06 -53.43
CA LEU A 36 -2.60 -28.95 -54.77
C LEU A 36 -3.51 -30.14 -55.12
N LEU A 37 -3.12 -31.36 -54.71
CA LEU A 37 -3.96 -32.55 -54.91
C LEU A 37 -5.26 -32.48 -54.11
N GLU A 38 -5.22 -31.96 -52.87
CA GLU A 38 -6.45 -31.75 -52.11
C GLU A 38 -7.28 -30.56 -52.59
N GLN A 39 -6.63 -29.51 -53.10
CA GLN A 39 -7.32 -28.40 -53.75
C GLN A 39 -8.18 -28.89 -54.92
N MET A 40 -7.68 -29.86 -55.71
CA MET A 40 -8.44 -30.47 -56.80
C MET A 40 -9.66 -31.26 -56.32
N LYS A 41 -9.67 -31.77 -55.08
CA LYS A 41 -10.80 -32.50 -54.52
C LYS A 41 -11.81 -31.58 -53.84
N THR A 42 -11.36 -30.52 -53.18
CA THR A 42 -12.21 -29.62 -52.38
C THR A 42 -12.73 -28.43 -53.16
N GLY A 43 -12.05 -28.03 -54.25
CA GLY A 43 -12.37 -26.82 -55.02
C GLY A 43 -12.04 -25.50 -54.30
N LYS A 44 -11.43 -25.54 -53.11
CA LYS A 44 -11.05 -24.34 -52.34
C LYS A 44 -9.88 -23.59 -53.00
N ARG A 45 -9.62 -22.35 -52.56
CA ARG A 45 -8.38 -21.65 -52.95
C ARG A 45 -7.18 -22.32 -52.29
N LEU A 46 -6.01 -22.28 -52.94
CA LEU A 46 -4.79 -22.91 -52.43
C LEU A 46 -4.41 -22.40 -51.04
N GLY A 47 -4.59 -21.10 -50.77
CA GLY A 47 -4.34 -20.50 -49.45
C GLY A 47 -5.19 -21.12 -48.35
N ASP A 48 -6.50 -21.23 -48.56
CA ASP A 48 -7.45 -21.84 -47.61
C ASP A 48 -7.07 -23.31 -47.35
N GLN A 49 -6.70 -24.03 -48.41
CA GLN A 49 -6.29 -25.43 -48.30
C GLN A 49 -4.99 -25.59 -47.48
N LEU A 50 -4.05 -24.66 -47.60
CA LEU A 50 -2.80 -24.67 -46.85
C LEU A 50 -3.02 -24.38 -45.35
N LEU A 51 -3.99 -23.52 -45.02
CA LEU A 51 -4.41 -23.26 -43.63
C LEU A 51 -5.12 -24.48 -43.03
N ASP A 52 -6.06 -25.10 -43.76
CA ASP A 52 -6.80 -26.29 -43.31
C ASP A 52 -5.85 -27.47 -43.01
N LEU A 53 -4.84 -27.66 -43.86
CA LEU A 53 -3.81 -28.70 -43.68
C LEU A 53 -2.76 -28.33 -42.62
N LYS A 54 -2.87 -27.14 -42.00
CA LYS A 54 -1.91 -26.59 -41.02
C LYS A 54 -0.47 -26.56 -41.52
N LEU A 55 -0.29 -26.41 -42.84
CA LEU A 55 1.03 -26.34 -43.47
C LEU A 55 1.64 -24.94 -43.37
N VAL A 56 0.79 -23.91 -43.24
CA VAL A 56 1.17 -22.51 -43.01
C VAL A 56 0.23 -21.89 -41.99
N SER A 57 0.70 -20.90 -41.24
CA SER A 57 -0.15 -20.06 -40.38
C SER A 57 -0.80 -18.91 -41.18
N GLU A 58 -1.86 -18.31 -40.65
CA GLU A 58 -2.51 -17.13 -41.25
C GLU A 58 -1.52 -15.98 -41.48
N SER A 59 -0.66 -15.68 -40.49
CA SER A 59 0.34 -14.60 -40.60
C SER A 59 1.39 -14.91 -41.68
N GLN A 60 1.84 -16.17 -41.80
CA GLN A 60 2.77 -16.59 -42.85
C GLN A 60 2.15 -16.49 -44.25
N LEU A 61 0.88 -16.91 -44.40
CA LEU A 61 0.16 -16.81 -45.66
C LEU A 61 -0.09 -15.34 -46.04
N ALA A 62 -0.52 -14.52 -45.09
CA ALA A 62 -0.75 -13.09 -45.28
C ALA A 62 0.53 -12.35 -45.68
N TYR A 63 1.67 -12.64 -45.04
CA TYR A 63 2.97 -12.09 -45.42
C TYR A 63 3.35 -12.43 -46.87
N CYS A 64 3.18 -13.69 -47.29
CA CYS A 64 3.48 -14.10 -48.67
C CYS A 64 2.56 -13.44 -49.70
N LEU A 65 1.26 -13.30 -49.40
CA LEU A 65 0.31 -12.60 -50.26
C LEU A 65 0.62 -11.11 -50.36
N ALA A 66 1.00 -10.47 -49.25
CA ALA A 66 1.42 -9.07 -49.22
C ALA A 66 2.67 -8.84 -50.08
N SER A 67 3.68 -9.70 -49.93
CA SER A 67 4.90 -9.69 -50.74
C SER A 67 4.62 -9.86 -52.24
N GLN A 68 3.71 -10.78 -52.61
CA GLN A 68 3.30 -10.99 -53.99
C GLN A 68 2.54 -9.77 -54.57
N ALA A 69 1.80 -9.03 -53.74
CA ALA A 69 1.05 -7.84 -54.12
C ALA A 69 1.89 -6.54 -54.08
N GLY A 70 3.12 -6.58 -53.54
CA GLY A 70 3.94 -5.39 -53.32
C GLY A 70 3.42 -4.47 -52.20
N ILE A 71 2.68 -5.03 -51.24
CA ILE A 71 2.07 -4.32 -50.12
C ILE A 71 2.81 -4.70 -48.83
N LEU A 72 2.96 -3.74 -47.91
CA LEU A 72 3.62 -4.00 -46.62
C LEU A 72 2.77 -4.90 -45.73
N PHE A 73 3.42 -5.83 -45.02
CA PHE A 73 2.79 -6.62 -43.95
C PHE A 73 3.23 -6.08 -42.59
N VAL A 74 2.28 -5.91 -41.67
CA VAL A 74 2.52 -5.41 -40.32
C VAL A 74 1.72 -6.23 -39.32
N ASP A 75 2.34 -6.58 -38.19
CA ASP A 75 1.62 -7.10 -37.02
C ASP A 75 1.22 -5.90 -36.11
N PRO A 76 -0.07 -5.52 -36.04
CA PRO A 76 -0.53 -4.40 -35.24
C PRO A 76 -0.34 -4.61 -33.73
N THR A 77 -0.22 -5.86 -33.26
CA THR A 77 -0.02 -6.17 -31.83
C THR A 77 1.42 -5.88 -31.36
N ALA A 78 2.36 -5.82 -32.30
CA ALA A 78 3.78 -5.62 -32.03
C ALA A 78 4.20 -4.14 -32.01
N ILE A 79 3.29 -3.21 -32.32
CA ILE A 79 3.58 -1.78 -32.44
C ILE A 79 2.72 -0.95 -31.49
N GLN A 80 3.29 0.15 -31.01
CA GLN A 80 2.58 1.07 -30.15
C GLN A 80 1.82 2.09 -31.00
N ILE A 81 0.50 1.93 -31.07
CA ILE A 81 -0.39 2.78 -31.86
C ILE A 81 -0.87 3.96 -30.98
N PRO A 82 -0.73 5.22 -31.44
CA PRO A 82 -1.24 6.39 -30.72
C PRO A 82 -2.76 6.29 -30.48
N PRO A 83 -3.26 6.52 -29.23
CA PRO A 83 -4.67 6.41 -28.89
C PRO A 83 -5.61 7.30 -29.72
N GLU A 84 -5.10 8.41 -30.26
CA GLU A 84 -5.85 9.38 -31.07
C GLU A 84 -6.29 8.77 -32.41
N LEU A 85 -5.54 7.81 -32.95
CA LEU A 85 -5.85 7.17 -34.22
C LEU A 85 -7.08 6.26 -34.13
N PHE A 86 -7.27 5.59 -32.99
CA PHE A 86 -8.47 4.79 -32.72
C PHE A 86 -9.74 5.66 -32.58
N GLN A 87 -9.63 6.99 -32.51
CA GLN A 87 -10.79 7.88 -32.54
C GLN A 87 -11.23 8.18 -33.99
N MET A 88 -10.31 8.10 -34.96
CA MET A 88 -10.59 8.39 -36.37
C MET A 88 -11.42 7.28 -37.04
N ILE A 89 -11.27 6.04 -36.56
CA ILE A 89 -12.01 4.86 -37.04
C ILE A 89 -12.83 4.31 -35.86
N PRO A 90 -14.16 4.51 -35.81
CA PRO A 90 -15.00 3.94 -34.75
C PRO A 90 -14.96 2.40 -34.68
N GLU A 91 -15.28 1.83 -33.51
CA GLU A 91 -15.21 0.37 -33.27
C GLU A 91 -16.05 -0.44 -34.26
N ASP A 92 -17.26 0.03 -34.56
CA ASP A 92 -18.17 -0.63 -35.49
C ASP A 92 -17.61 -0.64 -36.93
N LEU A 93 -16.95 0.44 -37.32
CA LEU A 93 -16.28 0.57 -38.62
C LEU A 93 -15.02 -0.32 -38.68
N ALA A 94 -14.21 -0.31 -37.62
CA ALA A 94 -13.03 -1.16 -37.46
C ALA A 94 -13.39 -2.65 -37.52
N LYS A 95 -14.48 -3.07 -36.86
CA LYS A 95 -14.98 -4.47 -36.88
C LYS A 95 -15.60 -4.85 -38.22
N ARG A 96 -16.36 -3.94 -38.83
CA ARG A 96 -17.00 -4.19 -40.14
C ARG A 96 -15.97 -4.41 -41.24
N HIS A 97 -14.96 -3.55 -41.29
CA HIS A 97 -13.93 -3.55 -42.34
C HIS A 97 -12.68 -4.35 -41.97
N LEU A 98 -12.64 -4.93 -40.76
CA LEU A 98 -11.48 -5.61 -40.20
C LEU A 98 -10.21 -4.76 -40.39
N ALA A 99 -10.25 -3.55 -39.85
CA ALA A 99 -9.29 -2.50 -40.10
C ALA A 99 -8.82 -1.84 -38.80
N VAL A 100 -7.51 -1.62 -38.66
CA VAL A 100 -6.90 -0.96 -37.49
C VAL A 100 -5.97 0.16 -37.96
N PRO A 101 -6.12 1.40 -37.46
CA PRO A 101 -5.22 2.48 -37.83
C PRO A 101 -3.86 2.30 -37.14
N LEU A 102 -2.76 2.61 -37.84
CA LEU A 102 -1.40 2.41 -37.34
C LEU A 102 -0.66 3.72 -37.09
N GLN A 103 -0.60 4.60 -38.09
CA GLN A 103 0.10 5.89 -38.06
C GLN A 103 -0.35 6.78 -39.21
N ILE A 104 -0.10 8.09 -39.11
CA ILE A 104 -0.21 9.03 -40.24
C ILE A 104 1.19 9.28 -40.80
N LYS A 105 1.36 9.12 -42.11
CA LYS A 105 2.61 9.39 -42.82
C LYS A 105 2.32 10.07 -44.16
N GLU A 106 2.98 11.19 -44.43
CA GLU A 106 2.85 11.93 -45.71
C GLU A 106 1.38 12.24 -46.06
N ASP A 107 0.61 12.76 -45.08
CA ASP A 107 -0.83 13.06 -45.19
C ASP A 107 -1.73 11.86 -45.54
N LYS A 108 -1.25 10.63 -45.31
CA LYS A 108 -2.01 9.39 -45.46
C LYS A 108 -2.10 8.63 -44.14
N LEU A 109 -3.29 8.10 -43.86
CA LEU A 109 -3.54 7.23 -42.72
C LEU A 109 -3.18 5.79 -43.11
N MET A 110 -2.15 5.24 -42.49
CA MET A 110 -1.77 3.85 -42.65
C MET A 110 -2.73 2.96 -41.85
N VAL A 111 -3.38 2.02 -42.53
CA VAL A 111 -4.40 1.15 -41.92
C VAL A 111 -4.06 -0.31 -42.19
N ALA A 112 -3.92 -1.11 -41.13
CA ALA A 112 -3.81 -2.56 -41.21
C ALA A 112 -5.17 -3.17 -41.54
N MET A 113 -5.25 -3.94 -42.63
CA MET A 113 -6.46 -4.58 -43.13
C MET A 113 -6.19 -6.05 -43.47
N VAL A 114 -7.24 -6.88 -43.37
CA VAL A 114 -7.16 -8.29 -43.80
C VAL A 114 -7.03 -8.40 -45.33
N ASP A 115 -7.79 -7.59 -46.06
CA ASP A 115 -7.73 -7.49 -47.51
C ASP A 115 -7.42 -6.04 -47.93
N PRO A 116 -6.17 -5.75 -48.36
CA PRO A 116 -5.79 -4.41 -48.78
C PRO A 116 -6.30 -4.06 -50.19
N LEU A 117 -6.98 -4.99 -50.89
CA LEU A 117 -7.58 -4.79 -52.20
C LEU A 117 -9.10 -4.57 -52.11
N ASP A 118 -9.66 -4.54 -50.92
CA ASP A 118 -11.06 -4.17 -50.68
C ASP A 118 -11.23 -2.66 -50.85
N TYR A 119 -11.41 -2.24 -52.10
CA TYR A 119 -11.58 -0.83 -52.47
C TYR A 119 -12.84 -0.20 -51.87
N GLU A 120 -13.86 -1.00 -51.53
CA GLU A 120 -15.08 -0.50 -50.89
C GLU A 120 -14.79 -0.11 -49.43
N SER A 121 -14.15 -1.01 -48.67
CA SER A 121 -13.69 -0.72 -47.31
C SER A 121 -12.73 0.46 -47.26
N ILE A 122 -11.79 0.56 -48.22
CA ILE A 122 -10.85 1.69 -48.32
C ILE A 122 -11.60 3.01 -48.59
N ALA A 123 -12.60 3.00 -49.48
CA ALA A 123 -13.37 4.19 -49.80
C ALA A 123 -14.22 4.66 -48.61
N ASP A 124 -14.85 3.73 -47.88
CA ASP A 124 -15.65 4.04 -46.69
C ASP A 124 -14.78 4.59 -45.54
N LEU A 125 -13.62 3.96 -45.30
CA LEU A 125 -12.63 4.47 -44.33
C LEU A 125 -12.10 5.85 -44.70
N ARG A 126 -11.81 6.09 -45.99
CA ARG A 126 -11.40 7.43 -46.49
C ARG A 126 -12.51 8.46 -46.28
N PHE A 127 -13.76 8.09 -46.56
CA PHE A 127 -14.92 8.97 -46.38
C PHE A 127 -15.10 9.37 -44.91
N HIS A 128 -15.03 8.39 -43.99
CA HIS A 128 -15.20 8.63 -42.56
C HIS A 128 -14.05 9.45 -41.94
N THR A 129 -12.82 9.14 -42.34
CA THR A 129 -11.62 9.80 -41.77
C THR A 129 -11.28 11.13 -42.43
N SER A 130 -11.82 11.40 -43.63
CA SER A 130 -11.40 12.52 -44.50
C SER A 130 -9.90 12.52 -44.83
N ILE A 131 -9.21 11.39 -44.68
CA ILE A 131 -7.79 11.22 -44.94
C ILE A 131 -7.59 10.11 -45.97
N ASP A 132 -6.60 10.26 -46.84
CA ASP A 132 -6.21 9.22 -47.78
C ASP A 132 -5.70 7.97 -47.06
N ILE A 133 -6.27 6.81 -47.38
CA ILE A 133 -5.91 5.54 -46.74
C ILE A 133 -4.74 4.88 -47.47
N MET A 134 -3.69 4.53 -46.71
CA MET A 134 -2.59 3.67 -47.16
C MET A 134 -2.77 2.27 -46.54
N PRO A 135 -3.35 1.30 -47.27
CA PRO A 135 -3.59 -0.02 -46.72
C PRO A 135 -2.29 -0.81 -46.57
N VAL A 136 -2.15 -1.51 -45.45
CA VAL A 136 -1.14 -2.53 -45.20
C VAL A 136 -1.81 -3.82 -44.76
N VAL A 137 -1.17 -4.96 -44.99
CA VAL A 137 -1.74 -6.28 -44.68
C VAL A 137 -1.42 -6.65 -43.24
N ALA A 138 -2.41 -7.15 -42.51
CA ALA A 138 -2.22 -7.81 -41.22
C ALA A 138 -3.07 -9.07 -41.12
N ALA A 139 -2.72 -10.00 -40.22
CA ALA A 139 -3.54 -11.19 -40.05
C ALA A 139 -4.87 -10.85 -39.38
N ARG A 140 -5.95 -11.54 -39.76
CA ARG A 140 -7.31 -11.33 -39.21
C ARG A 140 -7.33 -11.42 -37.69
N ARG A 141 -6.63 -12.40 -37.13
CA ARG A 141 -6.54 -12.59 -35.69
C ARG A 141 -5.89 -11.39 -35.00
N GLU A 142 -4.77 -10.89 -35.52
CA GLU A 142 -4.02 -9.77 -34.95
C GLU A 142 -4.83 -8.46 -34.99
N ILE A 143 -5.58 -8.25 -36.08
CA ILE A 143 -6.54 -7.14 -36.21
C ILE A 143 -7.62 -7.22 -35.13
N LEU A 144 -8.31 -8.36 -35.02
CA LEU A 144 -9.38 -8.54 -34.03
C LEU A 144 -8.88 -8.39 -32.60
N GLU A 145 -7.71 -8.95 -32.29
CA GLU A 145 -7.07 -8.82 -30.98
C GLU A 145 -6.74 -7.37 -30.64
N THR A 146 -6.23 -6.61 -31.62
CA THR A 146 -5.94 -5.17 -31.44
C THR A 146 -7.21 -4.35 -31.25
N ILE A 147 -8.28 -4.67 -32.00
CA ILE A 147 -9.59 -4.02 -31.85
C ILE A 147 -10.14 -4.27 -30.44
N ASP A 148 -10.17 -5.52 -29.99
CA ASP A 148 -10.70 -5.88 -28.68
C ASP A 148 -9.90 -5.23 -27.53
N GLN A 149 -8.57 -5.09 -27.67
CA GLN A 149 -7.75 -4.43 -26.68
C GLN A 149 -7.95 -2.90 -26.63
N SER A 150 -8.27 -2.29 -27.77
CA SER A 150 -8.24 -0.83 -27.95
C SER A 150 -9.61 -0.15 -27.86
N TYR A 151 -10.70 -0.85 -28.23
CA TYR A 151 -12.05 -0.28 -28.23
C TYR A 151 -12.94 -0.75 -27.04
N HIS A 152 -12.72 -1.93 -26.44
CA HIS A 152 -13.56 -2.46 -25.35
C HIS A 152 -13.30 -1.88 -23.93
N LEU A 153 -12.60 -0.77 -23.83
CA LEU A 153 -12.32 -0.11 -22.54
C LEU A 153 -13.58 0.40 -21.84
N THR A 154 -14.49 1.02 -22.58
CA THR A 154 -15.67 1.73 -22.04
C THR A 154 -16.69 0.77 -21.41
N ALA A 155 -17.04 -0.30 -22.12
CA ALA A 155 -17.97 -1.34 -21.63
C ALA A 155 -17.38 -2.13 -20.44
N SER A 156 -16.07 -2.36 -20.43
CA SER A 156 -15.38 -3.04 -19.34
C SER A 156 -15.35 -2.18 -18.06
N ILE A 157 -15.07 -0.88 -18.18
CA ILE A 157 -15.13 0.07 -17.05
C ILE A 157 -16.57 0.16 -16.52
N GLU A 158 -17.57 0.26 -17.40
CA GLU A 158 -18.98 0.26 -16.99
C GLU A 158 -19.40 -1.01 -16.25
N GLN A 159 -18.97 -2.20 -16.67
CA GLN A 159 -19.27 -3.44 -15.93
C GLN A 159 -18.63 -3.45 -14.53
N VAL A 160 -17.39 -2.96 -14.41
CA VAL A 160 -16.73 -2.83 -13.11
C VAL A 160 -17.47 -1.82 -12.24
N LEU A 161 -17.85 -0.65 -12.78
CA LEU A 161 -18.59 0.38 -12.02
C LEU A 161 -20.00 -0.07 -11.63
N ARG A 162 -20.77 -0.69 -12.54
CA ARG A 162 -22.13 -1.17 -12.27
C ARG A 162 -22.19 -2.24 -11.17
N SER A 163 -21.14 -3.05 -11.05
CA SER A 163 -21.03 -4.04 -9.97
C SER A 163 -20.59 -3.41 -8.65
N ALA A 164 -19.93 -2.25 -8.69
CA ALA A 164 -19.23 -1.66 -7.56
C ALA A 164 -19.94 -0.44 -6.93
N GLU A 165 -20.66 0.37 -7.72
CA GLU A 165 -21.40 1.56 -7.25
C GLU A 165 -22.67 1.20 -6.46
N LYS A 166 -23.18 -0.03 -6.59
CA LYS A 166 -24.36 -0.50 -5.83
C LYS A 166 -24.16 -0.50 -4.31
N GLU A 167 -22.93 -0.37 -3.82
CA GLU A 167 -22.59 -0.42 -2.39
C GLU A 167 -22.22 0.96 -1.79
N LEU A 168 -22.00 2.00 -2.60
CA LEU A 168 -21.51 3.29 -2.13
C LEU A 168 -22.53 4.42 -2.36
N GLY A 169 -23.01 5.02 -1.27
CA GLY A 169 -23.87 6.23 -1.34
C GLY A 169 -23.12 7.50 -1.80
N ALA A 170 -22.36 8.13 -0.89
CA ALA A 170 -21.65 9.40 -1.17
C ALA A 170 -20.38 9.23 -2.04
N SER A 171 -20.06 10.23 -2.87
CA SER A 171 -18.87 10.33 -3.73
C SER A 171 -17.89 11.42 -3.24
N VAL A 172 -16.61 11.22 -3.52
CA VAL A 172 -15.55 12.22 -3.29
C VAL A 172 -15.68 13.38 -4.29
N GLN A 173 -15.55 14.62 -3.80
CA GLN A 173 -15.45 15.84 -4.60
C GLN A 173 -14.01 16.37 -4.53
N ILE A 174 -13.43 16.73 -5.66
CA ILE A 174 -12.08 17.28 -5.72
C ILE A 174 -12.19 18.79 -5.48
N ILE A 175 -11.37 19.33 -4.57
CA ILE A 175 -11.34 20.78 -4.33
C ILE A 175 -10.38 21.40 -5.37
N PRO A 176 -10.85 22.24 -6.29
CA PRO A 176 -9.95 23.00 -7.16
C PRO A 176 -9.16 24.00 -6.31
N ASP A 177 -7.85 24.12 -6.52
CA ASP A 177 -7.12 25.25 -5.94
C ASP A 177 -7.52 26.55 -6.65
N GLN A 178 -7.41 27.70 -5.99
CA GLN A 178 -7.78 29.01 -6.53
C GLN A 178 -7.05 29.39 -7.84
N PHE A 179 -6.02 28.64 -8.24
CA PHE A 179 -5.28 28.78 -9.49
C PHE A 179 -5.85 27.96 -10.68
N ASP A 180 -6.80 27.06 -10.47
CA ASP A 180 -7.30 26.14 -11.52
C ASP A 180 -8.41 26.74 -12.40
N PHE A 181 -8.95 27.92 -12.06
CA PHE A 181 -10.04 28.56 -12.84
C PHE A 181 -9.63 29.00 -14.25
N MET A 182 -8.34 29.08 -14.58
CA MET A 182 -7.86 29.54 -15.88
C MET A 182 -7.69 28.44 -16.95
N PHE A 183 -7.75 27.16 -16.60
CA PHE A 183 -7.51 26.06 -17.57
C PHE A 183 -8.78 25.40 -18.12
N ALA A 184 -9.97 25.75 -17.61
CA ALA A 184 -11.22 25.06 -17.94
C ALA A 184 -11.96 25.58 -19.18
N GLU A 185 -11.54 26.71 -19.78
CA GLU A 185 -12.30 27.35 -20.87
C GLU A 185 -11.83 27.02 -22.30
N GLU A 186 -10.74 26.27 -22.51
CA GLU A 186 -10.12 26.17 -23.84
C GLU A 186 -10.25 24.84 -24.60
N THR A 187 -11.07 23.89 -24.13
CA THR A 187 -11.34 22.65 -24.91
C THR A 187 -12.83 22.42 -25.09
N GLY A 188 -13.41 23.12 -26.07
CA GLY A 188 -14.76 22.88 -26.57
C GLY A 188 -14.87 21.57 -27.36
N LEU A 189 -14.96 20.43 -26.67
CA LEU A 189 -15.20 19.12 -27.27
C LEU A 189 -16.48 18.50 -26.67
N VAL A 190 -17.58 18.64 -27.40
CA VAL A 190 -18.94 18.28 -26.95
C VAL A 190 -19.27 16.78 -27.15
N GLU A 191 -18.37 15.99 -27.75
CA GLU A 191 -18.57 14.53 -27.94
C GLU A 191 -17.62 13.64 -27.09
N GLU A 192 -16.68 14.23 -26.34
CA GLU A 192 -15.74 13.53 -25.43
C GLU A 192 -16.33 13.20 -24.04
N GLY A 193 -17.56 13.65 -23.75
CA GLY A 193 -18.14 13.64 -22.41
C GLY A 193 -18.19 12.26 -21.76
N ASN A 194 -18.63 11.23 -22.49
CA ASN A 194 -19.01 9.96 -21.87
C ASN A 194 -17.80 9.11 -21.41
N ARG A 195 -16.68 9.12 -22.15
CA ARG A 195 -15.48 8.33 -21.80
C ARG A 195 -14.66 9.00 -20.69
N MET A 196 -14.52 10.34 -20.74
CA MET A 196 -13.84 11.09 -19.69
C MET A 196 -14.62 11.01 -18.38
N GLU A 197 -15.95 11.11 -18.44
CA GLU A 197 -16.84 10.95 -17.29
C GLU A 197 -16.72 9.55 -16.64
N LEU A 198 -16.58 8.48 -17.43
CA LEU A 198 -16.39 7.13 -16.89
C LEU A 198 -15.05 6.94 -16.18
N LEU A 199 -13.97 7.56 -16.70
CA LEU A 199 -12.66 7.53 -16.04
C LEU A 199 -12.68 8.34 -14.73
N ASP A 200 -13.37 9.48 -14.73
CA ASP A 200 -13.56 10.32 -13.56
C ASP A 200 -14.35 9.58 -12.48
N ARG A 201 -15.42 8.88 -12.88
CA ARG A 201 -16.18 7.99 -11.99
C ARG A 201 -15.33 6.85 -11.43
N LEU A 202 -14.45 6.25 -12.24
CA LEU A 202 -13.56 5.19 -11.77
C LEU A 202 -12.54 5.71 -10.73
N VAL A 203 -11.88 6.83 -11.00
CA VAL A 203 -10.94 7.45 -10.05
C VAL A 203 -11.66 7.84 -8.76
N ASN A 204 -12.81 8.51 -8.89
CA ASN A 204 -13.63 8.90 -7.75
C ASN A 204 -14.08 7.68 -6.95
N TYR A 205 -14.51 6.59 -7.59
CA TYR A 205 -14.88 5.34 -6.91
C TYR A 205 -13.70 4.76 -6.13
N ILE A 206 -12.51 4.65 -6.74
CA ILE A 206 -11.30 4.14 -6.09
C ILE A 206 -10.97 4.96 -4.83
N MET A 207 -10.94 6.29 -4.96
CA MET A 207 -10.65 7.19 -3.84
C MET A 207 -11.73 7.12 -2.74
N THR A 208 -13.00 7.20 -3.13
CA THR A 208 -14.15 7.16 -2.21
C THR A 208 -14.17 5.86 -1.42
N LYS A 209 -13.97 4.73 -2.10
CA LYS A 209 -13.96 3.43 -1.45
C LYS A 209 -12.79 3.31 -0.48
N ALA A 210 -11.60 3.76 -0.86
CA ALA A 210 -10.44 3.73 0.02
C ALA A 210 -10.67 4.54 1.31
N ILE A 211 -11.23 5.75 1.18
CA ILE A 211 -11.55 6.62 2.33
C ILE A 211 -12.62 5.97 3.22
N LYS A 212 -13.72 5.46 2.65
CA LYS A 212 -14.79 4.78 3.42
C LYS A 212 -14.30 3.51 4.12
N LEU A 213 -13.32 2.83 3.55
CA LEU A 213 -12.65 1.66 4.16
C LEU A 213 -11.60 2.06 5.19
N CYS A 214 -11.41 3.35 5.46
CA CYS A 214 -10.36 3.90 6.32
C CYS A 214 -8.96 3.39 5.95
N ALA A 215 -8.70 3.22 4.64
CA ALA A 215 -7.40 2.81 4.13
C ALA A 215 -6.33 3.89 4.39
N SER A 216 -5.10 3.48 4.68
CA SER A 216 -3.95 4.40 4.73
C SER A 216 -3.37 4.66 3.34
N ASP A 217 -3.46 3.67 2.45
CA ASP A 217 -2.83 3.73 1.12
C ASP A 217 -3.72 3.09 0.06
N ILE A 218 -3.69 3.65 -1.14
CA ILE A 218 -4.18 3.05 -2.39
C ILE A 218 -2.97 2.66 -3.21
N HIS A 219 -2.91 1.40 -3.64
CA HIS A 219 -1.87 0.91 -4.54
C HIS A 219 -2.51 0.52 -5.86
N ILE A 220 -2.07 1.16 -6.95
CA ILE A 220 -2.47 0.84 -8.32
C ILE A 220 -1.25 0.26 -9.02
N GLU A 221 -1.26 -1.04 -9.25
CA GLU A 221 -0.09 -1.78 -9.70
C GLU A 221 -0.32 -2.45 -11.05
N PRO A 222 0.56 -2.20 -12.03
CA PRO A 222 0.43 -2.85 -13.32
C PRO A 222 0.96 -4.28 -13.28
N GLY A 223 0.09 -5.23 -13.62
CA GLY A 223 0.45 -6.61 -13.92
C GLY A 223 0.69 -6.83 -15.43
N LYS A 224 1.02 -8.08 -15.81
CA LYS A 224 1.22 -8.47 -17.22
C LYS A 224 -0.04 -8.29 -18.07
N SER A 225 -1.20 -8.73 -17.57
CA SER A 225 -2.48 -8.74 -18.29
C SER A 225 -3.60 -7.93 -17.63
N ARG A 226 -3.38 -7.43 -16.41
CA ARG A 226 -4.36 -6.72 -15.59
C ARG A 226 -3.68 -5.61 -14.79
N VAL A 227 -4.46 -4.63 -14.33
CA VAL A 227 -4.04 -3.64 -13.33
C VAL A 227 -4.73 -3.97 -12.01
N TRP A 228 -3.97 -4.01 -10.93
CA TRP A 228 -4.45 -4.31 -9.59
C TRP A 228 -4.69 -3.02 -8.83
N VAL A 229 -5.86 -2.87 -8.22
CA VAL A 229 -6.13 -1.82 -7.22
C VAL A 229 -6.24 -2.50 -5.86
N ARG A 230 -5.40 -2.08 -4.93
CA ARG A 230 -5.28 -2.64 -3.59
C ARG A 230 -5.33 -1.53 -2.56
N TYR A 231 -5.91 -1.80 -1.40
CA TYR A 231 -5.95 -0.85 -0.29
C TYR A 231 -5.16 -1.37 0.89
N ARG A 232 -4.37 -0.51 1.54
CA ARG A 232 -3.79 -0.84 2.84
C ARG A 232 -4.78 -0.43 3.92
N ILE A 233 -5.40 -1.41 4.56
CA ILE A 233 -6.38 -1.20 5.63
C ILE A 233 -5.77 -1.73 6.92
N ASP A 234 -5.59 -0.84 7.90
CA ASP A 234 -4.97 -1.16 9.19
C ASP A 234 -3.64 -1.92 9.06
N GLY A 235 -2.79 -1.46 8.15
CA GLY A 235 -1.45 -2.01 7.89
C GLY A 235 -1.41 -3.19 6.92
N ILE A 236 -2.54 -3.83 6.62
CA ILE A 236 -2.63 -5.00 5.75
C ILE A 236 -3.05 -4.59 4.34
N LEU A 237 -2.29 -5.04 3.34
CA LEU A 237 -2.61 -4.81 1.94
C LEU A 237 -3.67 -5.82 1.45
N LYS A 238 -4.75 -5.32 0.85
CA LYS A 238 -5.87 -6.13 0.36
C LYS A 238 -6.19 -5.84 -1.10
N ASP A 239 -6.37 -6.90 -1.89
CA ASP A 239 -6.84 -6.82 -3.27
C ASP A 239 -8.31 -6.38 -3.31
N ASP A 240 -8.64 -5.42 -4.17
CA ASP A 240 -10.02 -4.92 -4.35
C ASP A 240 -10.50 -5.02 -5.80
N LEU A 241 -9.86 -4.30 -6.73
CA LEU A 241 -10.24 -4.31 -8.15
C LEU A 241 -9.17 -4.93 -9.03
N ARG A 242 -9.62 -5.56 -10.11
CA ARG A 242 -8.79 -6.04 -11.22
C ARG A 242 -9.28 -5.40 -12.50
N LEU A 243 -8.56 -4.39 -12.99
CA LEU A 243 -8.91 -3.65 -14.18
C LEU A 243 -8.25 -4.28 -15.42
N PRO A 244 -8.85 -4.18 -16.61
CA PRO A 244 -8.20 -4.54 -17.87
C PRO A 244 -6.92 -3.74 -18.10
N LYS A 245 -5.91 -4.36 -18.74
CA LYS A 245 -4.61 -3.71 -18.98
C LYS A 245 -4.70 -2.40 -19.77
N GLY A 246 -5.61 -2.32 -20.76
CA GLY A 246 -5.80 -1.13 -21.58
C GLY A 246 -6.13 0.13 -20.78
N VAL A 247 -6.80 0.01 -19.62
CA VAL A 247 -7.24 1.17 -18.81
C VAL A 247 -6.07 1.89 -18.16
N GLN A 248 -4.93 1.22 -18.02
CA GLN A 248 -3.78 1.70 -17.26
C GLN A 248 -3.35 3.11 -17.69
N TYR A 249 -3.16 3.34 -18.99
CA TYR A 249 -2.63 4.62 -19.49
C TYR A 249 -3.54 5.79 -19.12
N GLN A 250 -4.85 5.60 -19.29
CA GLN A 250 -5.87 6.62 -19.09
C GLN A 250 -6.05 6.92 -17.61
N LEU A 251 -6.11 5.87 -16.78
CA LEU A 251 -6.18 5.99 -15.32
C LEU A 251 -4.97 6.76 -14.76
N LEU A 252 -3.76 6.40 -15.19
CA LEU A 252 -2.52 7.08 -14.78
C LEU A 252 -2.50 8.54 -15.21
N SER A 253 -2.92 8.84 -16.44
CA SER A 253 -2.93 10.21 -16.97
C SER A 253 -3.90 11.09 -16.19
N LYS A 254 -5.08 10.56 -15.82
CA LYS A 254 -6.04 11.29 -14.97
C LYS A 254 -5.48 11.53 -13.57
N ILE A 255 -4.88 10.52 -12.93
CA ILE A 255 -4.26 10.69 -11.61
C ILE A 255 -3.14 11.74 -11.67
N LYS A 256 -2.29 11.70 -12.70
CA LYS A 256 -1.24 12.71 -12.93
C LYS A 256 -1.81 14.11 -13.06
N LEU A 257 -2.86 14.28 -13.87
CA LEU A 257 -3.53 15.56 -14.05
C LEU A 257 -4.06 16.10 -12.70
N LEU A 258 -4.80 15.27 -11.95
CA LEU A 258 -5.34 15.66 -10.64
C LEU A 258 -4.25 16.03 -9.63
N SER A 259 -3.09 15.39 -9.72
CA SER A 259 -1.94 15.59 -8.82
C SER A 259 -0.95 16.65 -9.31
N LYS A 260 -1.29 17.39 -10.37
CA LYS A 260 -0.44 18.41 -11.01
C LYS A 260 0.92 17.87 -11.50
N LEU A 261 0.93 16.62 -11.94
CA LEU A 261 2.11 15.94 -12.49
C LEU A 261 2.14 15.99 -14.01
N LYS A 262 3.33 15.78 -14.60
CA LYS A 262 3.53 15.78 -16.06
C LYS A 262 2.96 14.49 -16.66
N THR A 263 1.88 14.59 -17.42
CA THR A 263 1.20 13.45 -18.07
C THR A 263 2.05 12.78 -19.16
N SER A 264 2.91 13.56 -19.83
CA SER A 264 3.83 13.12 -20.89
C SER A 264 5.08 12.42 -20.34
N GLU A 265 5.52 12.77 -19.13
CA GLU A 265 6.70 12.19 -18.50
C GLU A 265 6.36 10.87 -17.79
N ARG A 266 7.15 9.83 -18.05
CA ARG A 266 6.89 8.43 -17.61
C ARG A 266 8.13 7.64 -17.26
N LYS A 267 9.32 8.23 -17.43
CA LYS A 267 10.61 7.56 -17.24
C LYS A 267 11.25 7.90 -15.89
N VAL A 268 10.74 8.91 -15.21
CA VAL A 268 11.20 9.35 -13.89
C VAL A 268 10.09 9.22 -12.86
N ALA A 269 10.47 9.04 -11.59
CA ALA A 269 9.53 9.10 -10.48
C ALA A 269 8.94 10.51 -10.36
N GLN A 270 7.68 10.59 -9.94
CA GLN A 270 6.96 11.84 -9.78
C GLN A 270 6.11 11.78 -8.51
N ASP A 271 6.18 12.85 -7.71
CA ASP A 271 5.42 12.99 -6.48
C ASP A 271 4.55 14.25 -6.56
N GLY A 272 3.29 14.13 -6.16
CA GLY A 272 2.29 15.18 -6.21
C GLY A 272 1.29 15.06 -5.07
N ALA A 273 0.32 15.97 -5.04
CA ALA A 273 -0.73 15.96 -4.03
C ALA A 273 -2.07 16.35 -4.62
N VAL A 274 -3.15 15.83 -4.05
CA VAL A 274 -4.54 16.12 -4.42
C VAL A 274 -5.34 16.38 -3.15
N ARG A 275 -6.11 17.47 -3.11
CA ARG A 275 -7.08 17.71 -2.03
C ARG A 275 -8.46 17.23 -2.43
N VAL A 276 -9.10 16.46 -1.57
CA VAL A 276 -10.42 15.92 -1.82
C VAL A 276 -11.33 16.05 -0.60
N MET A 277 -12.64 16.14 -0.84
CA MET A 277 -13.69 16.21 0.18
C MET A 277 -14.57 14.97 0.06
N LEU A 278 -14.83 14.29 1.18
CA LEU A 278 -15.91 13.32 1.26
C LEU A 278 -17.02 13.89 2.16
N GLY A 279 -18.11 14.35 1.55
CA GLY A 279 -19.13 15.12 2.29
C GLY A 279 -18.58 16.48 2.71
N GLN A 280 -18.33 16.67 4.02
CA GLN A 280 -17.71 17.88 4.58
C GLN A 280 -16.30 17.62 5.16
N GLU A 281 -15.79 16.40 5.04
CA GLU A 281 -14.51 16.01 5.62
C GLU A 281 -13.38 16.18 4.59
N PRO A 282 -12.35 17.01 4.89
CA PRO A 282 -11.20 17.22 4.01
C PRO A 282 -10.17 16.09 4.14
N TYR A 283 -9.67 15.63 3.01
CA TYR A 283 -8.58 14.67 2.90
C TYR A 283 -7.50 15.20 1.95
N ASP A 284 -6.25 15.09 2.38
CA ASP A 284 -5.09 15.31 1.51
C ASP A 284 -4.59 13.95 1.02
N LEU A 285 -4.41 13.81 -0.29
CA LEU A 285 -3.90 12.60 -0.91
C LEU A 285 -2.51 12.87 -1.47
N ARG A 286 -1.49 12.17 -0.98
CA ARG A 286 -0.14 12.26 -1.54
C ARG A 286 0.06 11.17 -2.56
N VAL A 287 0.44 11.54 -3.78
CA VAL A 287 0.51 10.64 -4.93
C VAL A 287 1.95 10.47 -5.31
N SER A 288 2.44 9.22 -5.29
CA SER A 288 3.77 8.85 -5.78
C SER A 288 3.61 7.90 -6.96
N ILE A 289 4.27 8.24 -8.08
CA ILE A 289 4.26 7.46 -9.33
C ILE A 289 5.68 7.04 -9.65
N MET A 290 5.90 5.73 -9.78
CA MET A 290 7.21 5.16 -10.07
C MET A 290 7.18 4.34 -11.37
N PRO A 291 8.13 4.56 -12.30
CA PRO A 291 8.24 3.76 -13.51
C PRO A 291 8.59 2.30 -13.18
N GLY A 292 8.03 1.37 -13.95
CA GLY A 292 8.26 -0.06 -13.77
C GLY A 292 8.21 -0.82 -15.09
N VAL A 293 8.64 -2.08 -15.06
CA VAL A 293 8.74 -2.94 -16.25
C VAL A 293 7.39 -3.12 -16.96
N GLN A 294 6.30 -3.19 -16.20
CA GLN A 294 4.95 -3.40 -16.72
C GLN A 294 4.17 -2.07 -16.85
N GLY A 295 4.88 -0.94 -16.78
CA GLY A 295 4.35 0.42 -16.73
C GLY A 295 4.42 1.02 -15.32
N GLU A 296 3.83 2.19 -15.14
CA GLU A 296 3.97 2.97 -13.91
C GLU A 296 3.11 2.42 -12.77
N LYS A 297 3.69 2.34 -11.58
CA LYS A 297 3.02 2.01 -10.32
C LYS A 297 2.62 3.30 -9.62
N VAL A 298 1.40 3.37 -9.10
CA VAL A 298 0.94 4.48 -8.26
C VAL A 298 0.77 4.00 -6.84
N THR A 299 1.22 4.81 -5.89
CA THR A 299 0.84 4.72 -4.48
C THR A 299 0.25 6.06 -4.07
N ILE A 300 -0.96 6.04 -3.51
CA ILE A 300 -1.64 7.22 -2.98
C ILE A 300 -1.79 7.06 -1.48
N GLN A 301 -1.11 7.89 -0.69
CA GLN A 301 -1.25 7.91 0.76
C GLN A 301 -2.42 8.82 1.14
N ILE A 302 -3.35 8.31 1.94
CA ILE A 302 -4.55 9.03 2.37
C ILE A 302 -4.29 9.67 3.73
N MET A 303 -4.27 11.01 3.75
CA MET A 303 -4.09 11.80 4.95
C MET A 303 -5.44 12.32 5.42
N ASP A 304 -5.92 11.74 6.52
CA ASP A 304 -7.16 12.10 7.17
C ASP A 304 -6.92 13.21 8.20
N GLN A 305 -7.27 14.45 7.84
CA GLN A 305 -7.08 15.61 8.71
C GLN A 305 -7.96 15.57 9.95
N SER A 306 -9.02 14.75 10.02
CA SER A 306 -9.87 14.68 11.22
C SER A 306 -9.13 14.10 12.44
N LYS A 307 -8.10 13.25 12.20
CA LYS A 307 -7.30 12.59 13.25
C LYS A 307 -6.42 13.53 14.05
N LEU A 308 -6.35 14.79 13.64
CA LEU A 308 -5.66 15.86 14.35
C LEU A 308 -6.28 16.25 15.68
N GLY A 309 -7.54 15.90 15.91
CA GLY A 309 -8.29 16.25 17.10
C GLY A 309 -8.16 15.28 18.27
N TYR A 310 -7.38 14.19 18.14
CA TYR A 310 -7.38 13.15 19.16
C TYR A 310 -6.76 13.60 20.48
N ASP A 311 -7.49 13.41 21.59
CA ASP A 311 -6.94 13.53 22.94
C ASP A 311 -6.05 12.34 23.31
N PHE A 312 -5.26 12.46 24.38
CA PHE A 312 -4.33 11.40 24.80
C PHE A 312 -5.04 10.06 25.06
N ASP A 313 -6.24 10.09 25.64
CA ASP A 313 -7.05 8.89 25.84
C ASP A 313 -7.48 8.25 24.50
N GLN A 314 -7.82 9.08 23.51
CA GLN A 314 -8.22 8.59 22.18
C GLN A 314 -7.03 8.02 21.39
N LEU A 315 -5.82 8.55 21.62
CA LEU A 315 -4.58 7.96 21.10
C LEU A 315 -4.25 6.61 21.75
N GLY A 316 -4.77 6.36 22.96
CA GLY A 316 -4.59 5.11 23.71
C GLY A 316 -3.55 5.19 24.81
N PHE A 317 -3.20 6.38 25.31
CA PHE A 317 -2.30 6.48 26.46
C PHE A 317 -2.99 5.99 27.74
N SER A 318 -2.26 5.25 28.58
CA SER A 318 -2.74 4.88 29.90
C SER A 318 -2.83 6.10 30.82
N THR A 319 -3.65 6.04 31.87
CA THR A 319 -3.76 7.15 32.84
C THR A 319 -2.41 7.46 33.52
N SER A 320 -1.56 6.44 33.74
CA SER A 320 -0.19 6.62 34.24
C SER A 320 0.68 7.38 33.24
N ASP A 321 0.67 6.99 31.98
CA ASP A 321 1.47 7.64 30.94
C ASP A 321 1.04 9.09 30.73
N ILE A 322 -0.26 9.37 30.74
CA ILE A 322 -0.79 10.73 30.63
C ILE A 322 -0.24 11.61 31.76
N ARG A 323 -0.17 11.10 33.00
CA ARG A 323 0.41 11.85 34.13
C ARG A 323 1.89 12.12 33.90
N THR A 324 2.65 11.14 33.44
CA THR A 324 4.08 11.29 33.13
C THR A 324 4.29 12.32 32.02
N ILE A 325 3.52 12.23 30.93
CA ILE A 325 3.54 13.20 29.82
C ILE A 325 3.21 14.60 30.34
N GLN A 326 2.16 14.76 31.15
CA GLN A 326 1.82 16.05 31.75
C GLN A 326 2.95 16.64 32.61
N GLN A 327 3.76 15.80 33.26
CA GLN A 327 4.95 16.24 33.98
C GLN A 327 6.07 16.68 33.02
N LEU A 328 6.28 15.95 31.92
CA LEU A 328 7.23 16.34 30.86
C LEU A 328 6.83 17.67 30.20
N LEU A 329 5.53 17.87 29.94
CA LEU A 329 4.98 19.09 29.34
C LEU A 329 5.08 20.34 30.25
N LYS A 330 5.40 20.18 31.54
CA LYS A 330 5.66 21.30 32.47
C LYS A 330 7.11 21.78 32.42
N LYS A 331 8.01 21.04 31.75
CA LYS A 331 9.42 21.43 31.63
C LYS A 331 9.55 22.63 30.70
N ARG A 332 10.43 23.58 31.05
CA ARG A 332 10.71 24.77 30.20
C ARG A 332 11.72 24.49 29.10
N LYS A 333 12.56 23.48 29.28
CA LYS A 333 13.61 23.09 28.33
C LYS A 333 13.86 21.59 28.38
N GLY A 334 14.45 21.07 27.31
CA GLY A 334 14.83 19.67 27.19
C GLY A 334 14.41 19.09 25.85
N LEU A 335 14.87 17.86 25.59
CA LEU A 335 14.48 17.09 24.41
C LEU A 335 13.49 16.00 24.84
N VAL A 336 12.36 15.90 24.15
CA VAL A 336 11.40 14.79 24.25
C VAL A 336 11.36 14.07 22.91
N LEU A 337 11.52 12.75 22.94
CA LEU A 337 11.60 11.93 21.72
C LEU A 337 10.38 11.02 21.60
N ALA A 338 9.78 10.97 20.42
CA ALA A 338 8.83 9.92 20.07
C ALA A 338 9.54 8.85 19.22
N THR A 339 9.43 7.59 19.59
CA THR A 339 10.17 6.50 18.96
C THR A 339 9.24 5.39 18.49
N GLY A 340 9.66 4.70 17.44
CA GLY A 340 8.90 3.62 16.81
C GLY A 340 9.22 3.50 15.32
N PRO A 341 8.97 2.33 14.71
CA PRO A 341 9.07 2.13 13.27
C PRO A 341 8.19 3.09 12.45
N THR A 342 8.35 3.04 11.13
CA THR A 342 7.50 3.78 10.20
C THR A 342 6.03 3.37 10.36
N GLY A 343 5.13 4.35 10.35
CA GLY A 343 3.68 4.11 10.42
C GLY A 343 3.11 3.82 11.81
N THR A 344 3.88 4.03 12.89
CA THR A 344 3.39 3.86 14.28
C THR A 344 2.72 5.11 14.86
N GLY A 345 2.50 6.16 14.07
CA GLY A 345 1.79 7.38 14.51
C GLY A 345 2.64 8.41 15.24
N LYS A 346 3.97 8.48 15.02
CA LYS A 346 4.89 9.38 15.77
C LYS A 346 4.50 10.83 15.60
N THR A 347 4.26 11.21 14.35
CA THR A 347 3.81 12.55 14.00
C THR A 347 2.48 12.89 14.67
N THR A 348 1.52 11.96 14.70
CA THR A 348 0.23 12.18 15.39
C THR A 348 0.41 12.46 16.87
N THR A 349 1.23 11.68 17.57
CA THR A 349 1.57 11.90 18.98
C THR A 349 2.28 13.23 19.20
N LEU A 350 3.30 13.53 18.40
CA LEU A 350 4.08 14.78 18.50
C LEU A 350 3.21 16.02 18.29
N TYR A 351 2.32 15.95 17.31
CA TYR A 351 1.41 17.05 17.03
C TYR A 351 0.36 17.24 18.12
N ARG A 352 -0.08 16.16 18.79
CA ARG A 352 -0.92 16.29 19.97
C ARG A 352 -0.22 17.02 21.11
N LEU A 353 1.08 16.76 21.31
CA LEU A 353 1.90 17.42 22.34
C LEU A 353 2.06 18.92 22.04
N ILE A 354 2.41 19.30 20.80
CA ILE A 354 2.62 20.72 20.46
C ILE A 354 1.31 21.53 20.46
N LYS A 355 0.17 20.91 20.14
CA LYS A 355 -1.15 21.55 20.22
C LYS A 355 -1.49 22.01 21.64
N ASP A 356 -1.12 21.23 22.66
CA ASP A 356 -1.28 21.65 24.06
C ASP A 356 -0.47 22.90 24.40
N PHE A 357 0.73 23.05 23.83
CA PHE A 357 1.53 24.26 24.02
C PHE A 357 0.93 25.44 23.28
N LYS A 358 0.45 25.23 22.06
CA LYS A 358 -0.21 26.28 21.28
C LYS A 358 -1.47 26.79 21.99
N ALA A 359 -2.29 25.89 22.53
CA ALA A 359 -3.49 26.24 23.29
C ALA A 359 -3.17 27.08 24.55
N LYS A 360 -1.97 26.93 25.12
CA LYS A 360 -1.46 27.75 26.23
C LYS A 360 -0.85 29.10 25.79
N GLY A 361 -0.93 29.45 24.51
CA GLY A 361 -0.44 30.72 23.96
C GLY A 361 1.05 30.74 23.61
N ASN A 362 1.74 29.59 23.58
CA ASN A 362 3.16 29.53 23.24
C ASN A 362 3.38 29.68 21.72
N SER A 363 4.51 30.29 21.34
CA SER A 363 5.02 30.24 19.97
C SER A 363 5.59 28.84 19.68
N VAL A 364 4.98 28.15 18.72
CA VAL A 364 5.37 26.81 18.29
C VAL A 364 5.83 26.88 16.85
N THR A 365 7.05 26.37 16.58
CA THR A 365 7.56 26.24 15.21
C THR A 365 8.04 24.81 14.94
N THR A 366 7.76 24.29 13.75
CA THR A 366 8.15 22.95 13.31
C THR A 366 9.07 23.02 12.09
N ILE A 367 9.93 22.01 11.94
CA ILE A 367 10.79 21.78 10.77
C ILE A 367 10.54 20.33 10.34
N GLU A 368 10.01 20.11 9.14
CA GLU A 368 9.47 18.80 8.73
C GLU A 368 9.80 18.46 7.27
N ASP A 369 9.91 17.17 6.95
CA ASP A 369 10.24 16.67 5.62
C ASP A 369 9.35 15.47 5.24
N PRO A 370 8.21 15.69 4.57
CA PRO A 370 7.49 16.96 4.38
C PRO A 370 6.54 17.29 5.55
N VAL A 371 5.89 18.46 5.52
CA VAL A 371 4.84 18.82 6.49
C VAL A 371 3.60 17.92 6.26
N GLU A 372 3.27 17.07 7.23
CA GLU A 372 2.18 16.08 7.12
C GLU A 372 0.80 16.70 6.96
N TYR A 373 0.53 17.79 7.67
CA TYR A 373 -0.70 18.56 7.57
C TYR A 373 -0.52 19.94 8.17
N SER A 374 -1.31 20.91 7.68
CA SER A 374 -1.30 22.27 8.19
C SER A 374 -2.05 22.35 9.51
N VAL A 375 -1.39 22.83 10.56
CA VAL A 375 -1.98 23.07 11.87
C VAL A 375 -2.13 24.55 12.08
N ASP A 376 -3.38 24.98 12.26
CA ASP A 376 -3.68 26.38 12.49
C ASP A 376 -2.92 26.93 13.71
N GLY A 377 -2.34 28.11 13.52
CA GLY A 377 -1.56 28.83 14.52
C GLY A 377 -0.17 28.26 14.82
N ILE A 378 0.28 27.20 14.16
CA ILE A 378 1.66 26.68 14.26
C ILE A 378 2.44 27.12 13.03
N ASN A 379 3.66 27.62 13.22
CA ASN A 379 4.54 27.93 12.10
C ASN A 379 5.23 26.63 11.64
N GLN A 380 4.90 26.11 10.46
CA GLN A 380 5.47 24.85 9.97
C GLN A 380 6.38 25.11 8.76
N ILE A 381 7.65 24.73 8.90
CA ILE A 381 8.67 24.94 7.88
C ILE A 381 8.95 23.59 7.22
N GLN A 382 8.75 23.50 5.90
CA GLN A 382 9.17 22.33 5.14
C GLN A 382 10.66 22.40 4.82
N VAL A 383 11.37 21.29 4.99
CA VAL A 383 12.78 21.16 4.63
C VAL A 383 12.94 21.24 3.11
N ASP A 384 13.93 22.00 2.67
CA ASP A 384 14.35 22.07 1.27
C ASP A 384 15.84 21.71 1.18
N SER A 385 16.10 20.42 1.03
CA SER A 385 17.47 19.91 0.96
C SER A 385 18.20 20.34 -0.31
N ASP A 386 17.49 20.47 -1.43
CA ASP A 386 18.05 20.84 -2.74
C ASP A 386 18.41 22.35 -2.79
N GLY A 387 17.62 23.18 -2.12
CA GLY A 387 17.88 24.62 -1.94
C GLY A 387 18.86 24.98 -0.82
N GLY A 388 19.43 23.98 -0.12
CA GLY A 388 20.41 24.19 0.97
C GLY A 388 19.80 24.52 2.33
N MET A 389 18.48 24.41 2.49
CA MET A 389 17.72 24.61 3.73
C MET A 389 17.33 23.26 4.37
N GLY A 390 18.34 22.42 4.61
CA GLY A 390 18.22 21.17 5.38
C GLY A 390 17.81 21.40 6.85
N TYR A 391 17.54 20.33 7.61
CA TYR A 391 17.14 20.40 9.03
C TYR A 391 18.06 21.29 9.89
N ALA A 392 19.37 21.05 9.82
CA ALA A 392 20.38 21.77 10.59
C ALA A 392 20.44 23.27 10.27
N ALA A 393 20.40 23.63 8.98
CA ALA A 393 20.44 25.01 8.51
C ALA A 393 19.17 25.77 8.91
N THR A 394 18.01 25.15 8.71
CA THR A 394 16.71 25.71 9.07
C THR A 394 16.60 25.91 10.57
N LEU A 395 17.06 24.96 11.38
CA LEU A 395 17.06 25.09 12.84
C LEU A 395 17.94 26.24 13.33
N LYS A 396 19.14 26.45 12.75
CA LYS A 396 20.00 27.60 13.06
C LYS A 396 19.34 28.93 12.72
N ALA A 397 18.58 28.99 11.62
CA ALA A 397 17.83 30.19 11.24
C ALA A 397 16.65 30.44 12.20
N LEU A 398 15.97 29.37 12.61
CA LEU A 398 14.82 29.41 13.50
C LEU A 398 15.13 29.98 14.89
N LEU A 399 16.33 29.76 15.42
CA LEU A 399 16.72 30.30 16.74
C LEU A 399 16.67 31.84 16.84
N ARG A 400 16.62 32.56 15.71
CA ARG A 400 16.43 34.02 15.68
C ARG A 400 14.96 34.46 15.63
N GLN A 401 14.02 33.52 15.62
CA GLN A 401 12.57 33.77 15.57
C GLN A 401 11.89 33.68 16.95
N ASP A 402 12.67 33.54 18.04
CA ASP A 402 12.19 33.41 19.42
C ASP A 402 11.07 32.36 19.62
N PRO A 403 11.26 31.10 19.16
CA PRO A 403 10.28 30.04 19.39
C PRO A 403 10.29 29.61 20.86
N ASN A 404 9.12 29.28 21.44
CA ASN A 404 9.09 28.66 22.77
C ASN A 404 9.23 27.13 22.69
N VAL A 405 8.61 26.54 21.66
CA VAL A 405 8.62 25.10 21.40
C VAL A 405 9.04 24.86 19.96
N ILE A 406 9.96 23.91 19.79
CA ILE A 406 10.48 23.52 18.48
C ILE A 406 10.17 22.03 18.25
N LEU A 407 9.56 21.70 17.12
CA LEU A 407 9.45 20.32 16.64
C LEU A 407 10.40 20.12 15.46
N ILE A 408 11.27 19.12 15.56
CA ILE A 408 12.09 18.63 14.45
C ILE A 408 11.44 17.32 14.00
N GLY A 409 11.10 17.18 12.72
CA GLY A 409 10.37 16.02 12.21
C GLY A 409 11.03 14.70 12.62
N GLU A 410 12.33 14.58 12.39
CA GLU A 410 13.13 13.43 12.82
C GLU A 410 14.62 13.78 12.90
N ILE A 411 15.36 12.99 13.68
CA ILE A 411 16.82 13.03 13.73
C ILE A 411 17.35 11.85 12.94
N ARG A 412 17.98 12.11 11.79
CA ARG A 412 18.57 11.08 10.91
C ARG A 412 20.10 10.98 11.01
N ASP A 413 20.76 12.07 11.40
CA ASP A 413 22.21 12.21 11.38
C ASP A 413 22.74 12.92 12.64
N LEU A 414 24.07 12.88 12.80
CA LEU A 414 24.77 13.49 13.92
C LEU A 414 24.59 15.01 13.96
N GLU A 415 24.61 15.70 12.82
CA GLU A 415 24.52 17.16 12.78
C GLU A 415 23.18 17.64 13.34
N THR A 416 22.09 17.02 12.88
CA THR A 416 20.73 17.30 13.35
C THR A 416 20.58 16.95 14.83
N ALA A 417 21.14 15.81 15.26
CA ALA A 417 21.13 15.40 16.67
C ALA A 417 21.84 16.42 17.57
N GLU A 418 23.06 16.84 17.21
CA GLU A 418 23.85 17.80 17.99
C GLU A 418 23.15 19.14 18.11
N ILE A 419 22.59 19.67 17.02
CA ILE A 419 21.90 20.96 17.05
C ILE A 419 20.60 20.86 17.84
N ALA A 420 19.84 19.76 17.74
CA ALA A 420 18.64 19.53 18.54
C ALA A 420 18.96 19.54 20.05
N LEU A 421 19.99 18.79 20.45
CA LEU A 421 20.41 18.68 21.85
C LEU A 421 20.99 20.00 22.39
N ARG A 422 21.81 20.71 21.60
CA ARG A 422 22.32 22.04 21.97
C ARG A 422 21.20 23.08 22.08
N THR A 423 20.21 23.01 21.21
CA THR A 423 19.01 23.86 21.27
C THR A 423 18.23 23.58 22.56
N ALA A 424 17.97 22.31 22.87
CA ALA A 424 17.36 21.91 24.12
C ALA A 424 18.15 22.38 25.36
N MET A 425 19.48 22.27 25.33
CA MET A 425 20.37 22.72 26.40
C MET A 425 20.30 24.25 26.62
N SER A 426 20.15 25.00 25.52
CA SER A 426 20.13 26.47 25.48
C SER A 426 18.83 27.09 26.00
N GLY A 427 17.85 26.28 26.41
CA GLY A 427 16.63 26.77 27.08
C GLY A 427 15.33 26.50 26.34
N TYR A 428 15.37 25.84 25.19
CA TYR A 428 14.18 25.50 24.41
C TYR A 428 13.63 24.12 24.78
N LEU A 429 12.32 23.96 24.65
CA LEU A 429 11.69 22.64 24.65
C LEU A 429 11.63 22.14 23.21
N VAL A 430 12.34 21.04 22.95
CA VAL A 430 12.48 20.44 21.63
C VAL A 430 11.78 19.08 21.61
N PHE A 431 10.99 18.87 20.58
CA PHE A 431 10.37 17.59 20.26
C PHE A 431 11.03 17.03 19.00
N SER A 432 11.27 15.73 18.96
CA SER A 432 11.71 15.06 17.73
C SER A 432 11.29 13.60 17.69
N SER A 433 11.49 12.95 16.54
CA SER A 433 11.31 11.51 16.40
C SER A 433 12.60 10.75 16.04
N LEU A 434 12.63 9.47 16.40
CA LEU A 434 13.67 8.51 16.01
C LEU A 434 13.03 7.18 15.55
N PRO A 435 13.64 6.48 14.57
CA PRO A 435 13.11 5.22 14.03
C PRO A 435 13.59 4.00 14.83
N THR A 436 13.52 4.02 16.17
CA THR A 436 13.90 2.85 17.00
C THR A 436 12.72 1.97 17.35
N THR A 437 13.01 0.73 17.75
CA THR A 437 11.99 -0.25 18.16
C THR A 437 11.39 0.08 19.52
N ASP A 438 12.18 0.53 20.50
CA ASP A 438 11.66 0.90 21.82
C ASP A 438 12.22 2.24 22.32
N ALA A 439 11.85 2.62 23.54
CA ALA A 439 12.31 3.87 24.14
C ALA A 439 13.81 3.83 24.52
N ILE A 440 14.33 2.68 24.94
CA ILE A 440 15.71 2.54 25.45
C ILE A 440 16.73 2.55 24.30
N SER A 441 16.40 1.87 23.20
CA SER A 441 17.17 1.82 21.96
C SER A 441 17.43 3.21 21.36
N ALA A 442 16.58 4.19 21.63
CA ALA A 442 16.80 5.58 21.21
C ALA A 442 18.01 6.23 21.89
N ILE A 443 18.31 5.85 23.14
CA ILE A 443 19.51 6.31 23.85
C ILE A 443 20.75 5.79 23.11
N SER A 444 20.77 4.49 22.80
CA SER A 444 21.86 3.85 22.07
C SER A 444 22.01 4.39 20.65
N LEU A 445 20.92 4.65 19.93
CA LEU A 445 20.98 5.25 18.60
C LEU A 445 21.66 6.62 18.62
N LEU A 446 21.31 7.50 19.57
CA LEU A 446 21.97 8.80 19.70
C LEU A 446 23.48 8.65 19.98
N ILE A 447 23.85 7.73 20.85
CA ILE A 447 25.27 7.44 21.16
C ILE A 447 25.99 6.91 19.92
N ASN A 448 25.36 5.99 19.18
CA ASN A 448 25.90 5.37 17.97
C ASN A 448 26.04 6.36 16.81
N LEU A 449 25.18 7.38 16.73
CA LEU A 449 25.34 8.50 15.80
C LEU A 449 26.59 9.35 16.13
N GLY A 450 27.14 9.23 17.35
CA GLY A 450 28.32 9.97 17.80
C GLY A 450 28.02 11.03 18.87
N VAL A 451 26.78 11.10 19.38
CA VAL A 451 26.42 12.04 20.45
C VAL A 451 27.09 11.62 21.77
N PRO A 452 27.80 12.52 22.46
CA PRO A 452 28.38 12.21 23.77
C PRO A 452 27.32 11.82 24.81
N ARG A 453 27.57 10.75 25.58
CA ARG A 453 26.67 10.23 26.63
C ARG A 453 26.19 11.30 27.61
N TYR A 454 27.09 12.17 28.07
CA TYR A 454 26.75 13.23 29.02
C TYR A 454 25.72 14.21 28.42
N LEU A 455 25.77 14.46 27.10
CA LEU A 455 24.84 15.37 26.44
C LEU A 455 23.45 14.74 26.37
N VAL A 456 23.36 13.45 26.00
CA VAL A 456 22.10 12.68 26.05
C VAL A 456 21.52 12.69 27.46
N ALA A 457 22.34 12.33 28.46
CA ALA A 457 21.92 12.26 29.86
C ALA A 457 21.47 13.61 30.44
N THR A 458 22.05 14.73 30.02
CA THR A 458 21.69 16.04 30.58
C THR A 458 20.52 16.71 29.87
N THR A 459 20.34 16.49 28.57
CA THR A 459 19.38 17.23 27.75
C THR A 459 18.08 16.47 27.46
N VAL A 460 18.12 15.14 27.34
CA VAL A 460 16.90 14.34 27.15
C VAL A 460 16.10 14.35 28.46
N THR A 461 14.79 14.53 28.33
CA THR A 461 13.86 14.65 29.46
C THR A 461 12.87 13.49 29.51
N GLY A 462 12.50 12.96 28.36
CA GLY A 462 11.71 11.74 28.28
C GLY A 462 11.69 11.17 26.86
N ILE A 463 11.38 9.89 26.78
CA ILE A 463 11.25 9.14 25.52
C ILE A 463 9.90 8.43 25.55
N ILE A 464 9.14 8.54 24.46
CA ILE A 464 7.84 7.91 24.25
C ILE A 464 8.03 6.85 23.16
N GLY A 465 8.20 5.61 23.57
CA GLY A 465 8.15 4.45 22.67
C GLY A 465 6.70 4.15 22.31
N GLN A 466 6.43 3.82 21.05
CA GLN A 466 5.06 3.49 20.63
C GLN A 466 4.95 2.47 19.50
N ARG A 467 3.81 1.79 19.47
CA ARG A 467 3.30 0.97 18.35
C ARG A 467 1.82 1.25 18.13
N LEU A 468 1.29 0.84 16.97
CA LEU A 468 -0.15 0.81 16.73
C LEU A 468 -0.63 -0.63 16.66
N ILE A 469 -1.61 -0.95 17.50
CA ILE A 469 -2.36 -2.20 17.48
C ILE A 469 -3.76 -1.96 16.93
N ARG A 470 -4.33 -2.99 16.31
CA ARG A 470 -5.71 -2.95 15.84
C ARG A 470 -6.69 -3.18 16.99
N VAL A 471 -7.81 -2.48 16.93
CA VAL A 471 -8.91 -2.60 17.91
C VAL A 471 -9.92 -3.62 17.40
N LEU A 472 -10.37 -4.51 18.28
CA LEU A 472 -11.40 -5.50 17.99
C LEU A 472 -12.68 -4.83 17.51
N CYS A 473 -13.27 -5.39 16.45
CA CYS A 473 -14.51 -4.86 15.89
C CYS A 473 -15.63 -4.94 16.94
N PRO A 474 -16.30 -3.82 17.29
CA PRO A 474 -17.32 -3.83 18.33
C PRO A 474 -18.55 -4.69 17.98
N GLN A 475 -18.78 -4.95 16.70
CA GLN A 475 -19.95 -5.69 16.19
C GLN A 475 -19.75 -7.22 16.20
N CYS A 476 -18.50 -7.70 16.13
CA CYS A 476 -18.20 -9.13 16.03
C CYS A 476 -17.10 -9.59 16.99
N LYS A 477 -16.70 -8.76 17.96
CA LYS A 477 -15.83 -9.24 19.02
C LYS A 477 -16.61 -10.28 19.82
N GLY A 478 -16.06 -11.48 19.91
CA GLY A 478 -16.69 -12.58 20.61
C GLY A 478 -15.71 -13.27 21.54
N VAL A 479 -16.25 -13.94 22.55
CA VAL A 479 -15.47 -14.80 23.44
C VAL A 479 -15.07 -16.06 22.66
N ALA A 480 -13.82 -16.48 22.76
CA ALA A 480 -13.38 -17.72 22.14
C ALA A 480 -14.21 -18.91 22.68
N PRO A 481 -14.77 -19.79 21.82
CA PRO A 481 -15.14 -21.12 22.27
C PRO A 481 -13.84 -21.84 22.63
N LEU A 482 -13.71 -22.22 23.90
CA LEU A 482 -12.62 -23.05 24.40
C LEU A 482 -12.53 -24.30 23.53
N LYS A 483 -11.38 -24.56 22.88
CA LYS A 483 -11.08 -25.91 22.40
C LYS A 483 -11.00 -26.77 23.66
N GLN A 484 -12.05 -27.53 23.94
CA GLN A 484 -12.06 -28.50 25.02
C GLN A 484 -11.06 -29.61 24.68
N ASP A 485 -9.84 -29.50 25.19
CA ASP A 485 -9.08 -30.68 25.55
C ASP A 485 -9.62 -31.13 26.92
N PRO A 486 -10.22 -32.34 27.05
CA PRO A 486 -10.84 -32.79 28.29
C PRO A 486 -9.89 -32.84 29.50
N ALA A 487 -8.57 -32.76 29.28
CA ALA A 487 -7.54 -32.86 30.31
C ALA A 487 -7.01 -31.50 30.82
N SER A 488 -7.30 -30.39 30.16
CA SER A 488 -6.81 -29.06 30.57
C SER A 488 -7.99 -28.14 30.88
N GLN A 489 -8.22 -27.90 32.18
CA GLN A 489 -9.12 -26.82 32.56
C GLN A 489 -8.49 -25.50 32.11
N PRO A 490 -9.25 -24.60 31.45
CA PRO A 490 -8.74 -23.30 31.09
C PRO A 490 -8.48 -22.45 32.34
N SER A 491 -7.45 -21.62 32.28
CA SER A 491 -7.24 -20.58 33.29
C SER A 491 -8.37 -19.52 33.18
N PRO A 492 -8.70 -18.77 34.24
CA PRO A 492 -9.69 -17.68 34.19
C PRO A 492 -9.42 -16.59 33.14
N LEU A 493 -8.17 -16.49 32.63
CA LEU A 493 -7.80 -15.59 31.54
C LEU A 493 -8.26 -16.12 30.18
N GLU A 494 -8.21 -17.42 29.94
CA GLU A 494 -8.57 -18.00 28.63
C GLU A 494 -10.08 -17.91 28.32
N SER A 495 -10.92 -17.76 29.36
CA SER A 495 -12.37 -17.56 29.21
C SER A 495 -12.78 -16.10 29.00
N SER A 496 -11.86 -15.13 29.11
CA SER A 496 -12.14 -13.69 28.98
C SER A 496 -11.43 -13.02 27.80
N ILE A 497 -10.48 -13.70 27.15
CA ILE A 497 -9.80 -13.18 25.96
C ILE A 497 -10.75 -13.21 24.76
N LEU A 498 -11.07 -12.02 24.27
CA LEU A 498 -11.86 -11.84 23.06
C LEU A 498 -11.05 -12.20 21.82
N LYS A 499 -11.72 -12.74 20.80
CA LYS A 499 -11.13 -13.03 19.49
C LYS A 499 -11.78 -12.21 18.38
N ALA A 500 -10.98 -11.95 17.35
CA ALA A 500 -11.41 -11.40 16.10
C ALA A 500 -12.21 -12.46 15.31
N GLN A 501 -13.54 -12.31 15.23
CA GLN A 501 -14.40 -13.25 14.48
C GLN A 501 -14.62 -12.84 13.02
N GLY A 502 -14.70 -11.55 12.75
CA GLY A 502 -15.01 -11.01 11.43
C GLY A 502 -16.52 -10.93 11.16
N CYS A 503 -16.96 -9.81 10.62
CA CYS A 503 -18.31 -9.59 10.10
C CYS A 503 -18.27 -8.60 8.93
N LYS A 504 -19.42 -8.34 8.30
CA LYS A 504 -19.51 -7.40 7.17
C LYS A 504 -18.98 -6.01 7.52
N GLU A 505 -19.24 -5.52 8.74
CA GLU A 505 -18.81 -4.19 9.22
C GLU A 505 -17.29 -3.99 9.32
N CYS A 506 -16.53 -5.07 9.52
CA CYS A 506 -15.07 -5.04 9.54
C CYS A 506 -14.47 -5.76 8.34
N ASN A 507 -15.24 -5.94 7.27
CA ASN A 507 -14.81 -6.65 6.06
C ASN A 507 -14.22 -8.04 6.36
N TYR A 508 -14.84 -8.74 7.30
CA TYR A 508 -14.47 -10.07 7.78
C TYR A 508 -13.05 -10.18 8.37
N ILE A 509 -12.45 -9.06 8.80
CA ILE A 509 -11.10 -9.03 9.42
C ILE A 509 -11.17 -9.29 10.92
N GLY A 510 -12.25 -8.83 11.57
CA GLY A 510 -12.45 -8.90 13.02
C GLY A 510 -11.86 -7.73 13.80
N TYR A 511 -11.23 -6.77 13.13
CA TYR A 511 -10.73 -5.53 13.71
C TYR A 511 -11.31 -4.30 12.98
N LYS A 512 -11.44 -3.17 13.68
CA LYS A 512 -11.88 -1.90 13.09
C LYS A 512 -11.20 -0.75 13.84
N GLY A 513 -10.28 -0.06 13.17
CA GLY A 513 -9.52 1.04 13.76
C GLY A 513 -8.28 0.57 14.53
N ARG A 514 -7.53 1.54 15.04
CA ARG A 514 -6.23 1.35 15.70
C ARG A 514 -6.14 2.20 16.96
N THR A 515 -5.39 1.71 17.93
CA THR A 515 -5.00 2.44 19.13
C THR A 515 -3.50 2.27 19.35
N GLY A 516 -2.86 3.26 19.96
CA GLY A 516 -1.45 3.17 20.31
C GLY A 516 -1.22 2.23 21.48
N ILE A 517 -0.06 1.61 21.55
CA ILE A 517 0.51 1.09 22.79
C ILE A 517 1.82 1.82 23.06
N PHE A 518 2.06 2.19 24.31
CA PHE A 518 3.08 3.17 24.67
C PHE A 518 3.99 2.68 25.79
N GLU A 519 5.20 3.20 25.78
CA GLU A 519 6.19 3.12 26.86
C GLU A 519 6.73 4.54 27.06
N VAL A 520 6.42 5.15 28.20
CA VAL A 520 6.84 6.54 28.48
C VAL A 520 7.91 6.55 29.56
N VAL A 521 9.16 6.73 29.14
CA VAL A 521 10.36 6.72 29.99
C VAL A 521 10.75 8.16 30.37
N PRO A 522 10.52 8.61 31.61
CA PRO A 522 11.06 9.87 32.11
C PRO A 522 12.55 9.71 32.50
N PHE A 523 13.34 10.77 32.35
CA PHE A 523 14.77 10.73 32.70
C PHE A 523 15.01 11.09 34.18
N SER A 524 15.01 10.08 35.05
CA SER A 524 15.37 10.17 36.48
C SER A 524 16.86 10.48 36.69
N THR A 525 17.25 10.86 37.91
CA THR A 525 18.66 11.17 38.22
C THR A 525 19.54 9.93 38.06
N GLU A 526 19.03 8.79 38.50
CA GLU A 526 19.66 7.48 38.44
C GLU A 526 19.85 7.03 36.99
N LEU A 527 18.81 7.13 36.15
CA LEU A 527 18.92 6.84 34.72
C LEU A 527 19.99 7.70 34.04
N ARG A 528 20.06 8.99 34.36
CA ARG A 528 21.09 9.89 33.81
C ARG A 528 22.50 9.47 34.20
N ASN A 529 22.69 9.01 35.43
CA ASN A 529 23.98 8.49 35.90
C ASN A 529 24.36 7.21 35.16
N MET A 530 23.40 6.28 34.98
CA MET A 530 23.60 5.03 34.24
C MET A 530 24.00 5.27 32.78
N ILE A 531 23.34 6.21 32.10
CA ILE A 531 23.70 6.60 30.72
C ILE A 531 25.12 7.17 30.68
N THR A 532 25.47 8.01 31.64
CA THR A 532 26.81 8.63 31.70
C THR A 532 27.91 7.61 31.98
N SER A 533 27.66 6.64 32.86
CA SER A 533 28.60 5.56 33.17
C SER A 533 28.69 4.48 32.08
N GLY A 534 27.75 4.48 31.13
CA GLY A 534 27.73 3.50 30.04
C GLY A 534 27.11 2.16 30.42
N ALA A 535 26.08 2.18 31.26
CA ALA A 535 25.26 1.00 31.53
C ALA A 535 24.71 0.39 30.23
N THR A 536 24.50 -0.91 30.23
CA THR A 536 23.92 -1.62 29.08
C THR A 536 22.43 -1.34 28.95
N GLU A 537 21.86 -1.62 27.78
CA GLU A 537 20.41 -1.47 27.57
C GLU A 537 19.59 -2.35 28.52
N ASP A 538 20.06 -3.57 28.82
CA ASP A 538 19.41 -4.48 29.76
C ASP A 538 19.39 -3.92 31.18
N GLU A 539 20.50 -3.34 31.64
CA GLU A 539 20.59 -2.70 32.95
C GLU A 539 19.65 -1.50 33.04
N ILE A 540 19.65 -0.65 32.01
CA ILE A 540 18.74 0.50 31.91
C ILE A 540 17.29 0.03 31.95
N ARG A 541 16.93 -0.96 31.11
CA ARG A 541 15.56 -1.49 31.01
C ARG A 541 15.09 -2.08 32.34
N ALA A 542 15.94 -2.85 33.03
CA ALA A 542 15.61 -3.40 34.34
C ALA A 542 15.36 -2.27 35.37
N HIS A 543 16.13 -1.18 35.30
CA HIS A 543 15.97 -0.04 36.19
C HIS A 543 14.68 0.75 35.93
N VAL A 544 14.37 1.14 34.69
CA VAL A 544 13.13 1.89 34.40
C VAL A 544 11.86 1.10 34.72
N VAL A 545 11.87 -0.22 34.51
CA VAL A 545 10.77 -1.10 34.94
C VAL A 545 10.65 -1.12 36.46
N ALA A 546 11.77 -1.19 37.18
CA ALA A 546 11.78 -1.12 38.65
C ALA A 546 11.32 0.24 39.20
N GLU A 547 11.53 1.34 38.46
CA GLU A 547 11.00 2.67 38.78
C GLU A 547 9.49 2.80 38.51
N GLY A 548 8.86 1.78 37.90
CA GLY A 548 7.43 1.73 37.63
C GLY A 548 7.02 2.17 36.24
N THR A 549 7.96 2.22 35.28
CA THR A 549 7.62 2.44 33.87
C THR A 549 6.94 1.20 33.30
N HIS A 550 5.80 1.36 32.65
CA HIS A 550 5.15 0.29 31.90
C HIS A 550 5.87 0.08 30.57
N THR A 551 6.16 -1.17 30.24
CA THR A 551 6.70 -1.52 28.92
C THR A 551 5.60 -1.47 27.86
N ILE A 552 5.98 -1.40 26.58
CA ILE A 552 5.05 -1.51 25.45
C ILE A 552 4.20 -2.80 25.56
N TYR A 553 4.81 -3.89 26.06
CA TYR A 553 4.14 -5.15 26.29
C TYR A 553 3.11 -5.07 27.42
N ASP A 554 3.46 -4.46 28.55
CA ASP A 554 2.56 -4.32 29.69
C ASP A 554 1.28 -3.54 29.30
N ASP A 555 1.44 -2.41 28.60
CA ASP A 555 0.32 -1.61 28.10
C ASP A 555 -0.53 -2.38 27.07
N GLY A 556 0.10 -3.18 26.20
CA GLY A 556 -0.62 -4.11 25.31
C GLY A 556 -1.44 -5.15 26.07
N MET A 557 -0.88 -5.72 27.13
CA MET A 557 -1.57 -6.69 27.99
C MET A 557 -2.71 -6.07 28.80
N GLU A 558 -2.61 -4.82 29.22
CA GLU A 558 -3.72 -4.07 29.82
C GLU A 558 -4.88 -3.92 28.84
N LYS A 559 -4.61 -3.54 27.59
CA LYS A 559 -5.64 -3.39 26.54
C LYS A 559 -6.31 -4.70 26.14
N ILE A 560 -5.61 -5.84 26.26
CA ILE A 560 -6.23 -7.16 26.13
C ILE A 560 -7.24 -7.40 27.26
N LYS A 561 -6.88 -7.07 28.51
CA LYS A 561 -7.78 -7.22 29.68
C LYS A 561 -9.02 -6.33 29.56
N GLU A 562 -8.87 -5.15 28.95
CA GLU A 562 -9.99 -4.24 28.63
C GLU A 562 -10.85 -4.72 27.46
N GLY A 563 -10.44 -5.78 26.76
CA GLY A 563 -11.15 -6.33 25.61
C GLY A 563 -11.06 -5.43 24.36
N LEU A 564 -9.99 -4.64 24.23
CA LEU A 564 -9.74 -3.77 23.09
C LEU A 564 -9.01 -4.49 21.95
N THR A 565 -8.11 -5.43 22.26
CA THR A 565 -7.31 -6.14 21.26
C THR A 565 -7.11 -7.61 21.63
N THR A 566 -6.32 -8.34 20.83
CA THR A 566 -5.97 -9.74 21.10
C THR A 566 -4.47 -9.93 21.35
N LEU A 567 -4.11 -11.06 21.96
CA LEU A 567 -2.71 -11.44 22.17
C LEU A 567 -1.95 -11.56 20.86
N GLU A 568 -2.57 -12.14 19.82
CA GLU A 568 -1.96 -12.26 18.50
C GLU A 568 -1.62 -10.89 17.90
N GLU A 569 -2.45 -9.88 18.15
CA GLU A 569 -2.21 -8.53 17.64
C GLU A 569 -1.10 -7.78 18.39
N VAL A 570 -1.01 -7.97 19.71
CA VAL A 570 0.09 -7.42 20.52
C VAL A 570 1.42 -8.06 20.12
N HIS A 571 1.48 -9.39 20.00
CA HIS A 571 2.69 -10.10 19.57
C HIS A 571 3.09 -9.80 18.12
N ARG A 572 2.18 -9.33 17.27
CA ARG A 572 2.49 -8.95 15.89
C ARG A 572 3.39 -7.72 15.80
N VAL A 573 3.27 -6.79 16.76
CA VAL A 573 3.93 -5.48 16.70
C VAL A 573 5.10 -5.33 17.66
N ILE A 574 5.26 -6.29 18.57
CA ILE A 574 6.32 -6.38 19.57
C ILE A 574 7.32 -7.46 19.11
N GLU A 575 8.61 -7.17 19.18
CA GLU A 575 9.64 -8.14 18.81
C GLU A 575 9.85 -9.16 19.95
N THR A 576 10.25 -10.38 19.63
CA THR A 576 10.44 -11.46 20.62
C THR A 576 11.44 -11.12 21.72
N GLU A 577 12.31 -10.13 21.47
CA GLU A 577 13.32 -9.61 22.40
C GLU A 577 12.74 -8.61 23.41
N ASP A 578 11.64 -7.94 23.07
CA ASP A 578 10.94 -6.98 23.95
C ASP A 578 10.09 -7.69 25.02
N ILE A 579 9.82 -8.98 24.85
CA ILE A 579 9.06 -9.78 25.83
C ILE A 579 9.97 -10.04 27.04
N PRO A 580 9.59 -9.64 28.27
CA PRO A 580 10.42 -9.81 29.46
C PRO A 580 10.91 -11.26 29.60
N LYS A 581 12.23 -11.43 29.72
CA LYS A 581 12.88 -12.73 29.87
C LYS A 581 13.35 -12.93 31.31
N THR A 582 13.33 -14.17 31.75
CA THR A 582 13.84 -14.58 33.05
C THR A 582 14.52 -15.93 32.94
N HIS A 583 15.42 -16.24 33.87
CA HIS A 583 15.96 -17.59 33.99
C HIS A 583 14.93 -18.51 34.65
N CYS A 584 14.73 -19.70 34.08
CA CYS A 584 13.94 -20.75 34.70
C CYS A 584 14.59 -21.13 36.05
N PRO A 585 13.85 -21.15 37.17
CA PRO A 585 14.42 -21.47 38.48
C PRO A 585 15.01 -22.89 38.56
N GLN A 586 14.56 -23.81 37.70
CA GLN A 586 14.99 -25.22 37.73
C GLN A 586 16.08 -25.52 36.72
N CYS A 587 15.92 -25.17 35.43
CA CYS A 587 16.91 -25.50 34.39
C CYS A 587 17.80 -24.33 33.97
N GLN A 588 17.61 -23.14 34.56
CA GLN A 588 18.38 -21.92 34.30
C GLN A 588 18.38 -21.47 32.82
N HIS A 589 17.58 -22.06 31.94
CA HIS A 589 17.42 -21.55 30.58
C HIS A 589 16.67 -20.21 30.63
N LEU A 590 17.06 -19.30 29.74
CA LEU A 590 16.36 -18.05 29.54
C LEU A 590 15.00 -18.34 28.90
N ILE A 591 13.93 -17.99 29.60
CA ILE A 591 12.55 -18.21 29.20
C ILE A 591 11.78 -16.89 29.21
N GLN A 592 10.78 -16.73 28.34
CA GLN A 592 9.88 -15.59 28.40
C GLN A 592 8.99 -15.68 29.64
N MET A 593 8.76 -14.57 30.33
CA MET A 593 8.01 -14.53 31.59
C MET A 593 6.54 -14.94 31.43
N GLU A 594 5.97 -14.80 30.23
CA GLU A 594 4.60 -15.21 29.90
C GLU A 594 4.40 -16.73 29.87
N TYR A 595 5.48 -17.51 29.79
CA TYR A 595 5.36 -18.95 29.81
C TYR A 595 4.84 -19.43 31.17
N LEU A 596 3.65 -20.03 31.17
CA LEU A 596 3.11 -20.76 32.33
C LEU A 596 4.02 -21.93 32.73
N ILE A 597 4.73 -22.50 31.74
CA ILE A 597 5.61 -23.66 31.90
C ILE A 597 6.88 -23.42 31.09
N CYS A 598 8.05 -23.65 31.69
CA CYS A 598 9.33 -23.60 30.99
C CYS A 598 9.32 -24.56 29.79
N PRO A 599 9.53 -24.08 28.55
CA PRO A 599 9.49 -24.91 27.35
C PRO A 599 10.65 -25.93 27.29
N PHE A 600 11.71 -25.73 28.08
CA PHE A 600 12.88 -26.61 28.08
C PHE A 600 12.77 -27.76 29.09
N CYS A 601 12.16 -27.54 30.25
CA CYS A 601 12.17 -28.52 31.34
C CYS A 601 10.79 -28.84 31.94
N GLY A 602 9.72 -28.19 31.46
CA GLY A 602 8.36 -28.47 31.94
C GLY A 602 8.04 -27.91 33.34
N THR A 603 8.94 -27.13 33.94
CA THR A 603 8.73 -26.54 35.28
C THR A 603 7.75 -25.37 35.21
N ALA A 604 6.77 -25.32 36.11
CA ALA A 604 5.84 -24.19 36.22
C ALA A 604 6.60 -22.89 36.53
N SER A 605 6.26 -21.80 35.83
CA SER A 605 6.91 -20.51 36.03
C SER A 605 6.56 -19.94 37.41
N PRO A 606 7.56 -19.55 38.23
CA PRO A 606 7.30 -18.95 39.53
C PRO A 606 6.75 -17.52 39.41
N TYR A 607 6.85 -16.91 38.21
CA TYR A 607 6.51 -15.53 37.92
C TYR A 607 5.08 -15.35 37.44
N VAL A 608 4.33 -16.44 37.29
CA VAL A 608 2.92 -16.42 36.88
C VAL A 608 2.11 -17.27 37.87
N CYS A 609 1.00 -16.75 38.37
CA CYS A 609 0.15 -17.49 39.30
C CYS A 609 -0.49 -18.70 38.59
N ALA A 610 -0.26 -19.92 39.11
CA ALA A 610 -0.79 -21.16 38.53
C ALA A 610 -2.33 -21.24 38.50
N SER A 611 -3.02 -20.45 39.34
CA SER A 611 -4.48 -20.38 39.38
C SER A 611 -5.06 -19.35 38.42
N CYS A 612 -4.55 -18.10 38.44
CA CYS A 612 -5.16 -16.99 37.69
C CYS A 612 -4.32 -16.45 36.54
N GLY A 613 -3.13 -16.99 36.28
CA GLY A 613 -2.25 -16.61 35.17
C GLY A 613 -1.68 -15.18 35.22
N LYS A 614 -1.86 -14.46 36.34
CA LYS A 614 -1.31 -13.10 36.49
C LYS A 614 0.16 -13.13 36.91
N PRO A 615 0.97 -12.12 36.49
CA PRO A 615 2.33 -11.95 36.97
C PRO A 615 2.36 -11.88 38.49
N GLN A 616 3.29 -12.59 39.12
CA GLN A 616 3.50 -12.58 40.56
C GLN A 616 4.98 -12.45 40.87
N GLN A 617 5.31 -11.71 41.94
CA GLN A 617 6.69 -11.66 42.42
C GLN A 617 7.10 -13.02 42.99
N LYS A 618 8.38 -13.36 42.87
CA LYS A 618 8.93 -14.66 43.29
C LYS A 618 8.74 -14.89 44.80
N GLU A 619 8.76 -13.83 45.59
CA GLU A 619 8.69 -13.82 47.06
C GLU A 619 7.26 -13.95 47.59
N TRP A 620 6.24 -13.68 46.77
CA TRP A 620 4.84 -13.74 47.22
C TRP A 620 4.41 -15.18 47.49
N ALA A 621 4.02 -15.49 48.73
CA ALA A 621 3.46 -16.80 49.09
C ALA A 621 2.02 -16.97 48.58
N ILE A 622 1.30 -15.85 48.43
CA ILE A 622 -0.10 -15.76 48.05
C ILE A 622 -0.22 -14.80 46.87
N CYS A 623 -0.92 -15.19 45.81
CA CYS A 623 -1.23 -14.31 44.70
C CYS A 623 -2.17 -13.17 45.17
N PRO A 624 -1.81 -11.89 45.07
CA PRO A 624 -2.65 -10.80 45.55
C PRO A 624 -3.94 -10.63 44.74
N TYR A 625 -4.00 -11.23 43.55
CA TYR A 625 -5.13 -11.08 42.64
C TYR A 625 -6.22 -12.13 42.83
N CYS A 626 -5.86 -13.37 43.18
CA CYS A 626 -6.83 -14.47 43.36
C CYS A 626 -6.71 -15.18 44.71
N ARG A 627 -5.78 -14.74 45.56
CA ARG A 627 -5.47 -15.32 46.89
C ARG A 627 -5.02 -16.79 46.86
N HIS A 628 -4.63 -17.32 45.70
CA HIS A 628 -4.10 -18.67 45.59
C HIS A 628 -2.70 -18.77 46.20
N HIS A 629 -2.49 -19.80 47.03
CA HIS A 629 -1.20 -20.10 47.64
C HIS A 629 -0.28 -20.81 46.65
N LYS A 630 0.98 -20.39 46.52
CA LYS A 630 1.94 -21.03 45.59
C LYS A 630 2.19 -22.52 45.86
N THR A 631 1.94 -22.97 47.09
CA THR A 631 2.18 -24.35 47.54
C THR A 631 0.98 -25.28 47.34
N GLU A 632 -0.18 -24.75 46.94
CA GLU A 632 -1.38 -25.56 46.73
C GLU A 632 -1.43 -26.08 45.29
N PRO A 633 -1.54 -27.40 45.06
CA PRO A 633 -1.83 -27.91 43.73
C PRO A 633 -3.20 -27.38 43.25
N ARG A 634 -3.36 -27.24 41.92
CA ARG A 634 -4.62 -26.77 41.32
C ARG A 634 -5.79 -27.58 41.90
N ALA A 635 -6.68 -26.93 42.65
CA ALA A 635 -7.76 -27.61 43.35
C ALA A 635 -8.65 -28.39 42.36
N THR A 636 -8.68 -29.71 42.48
CA THR A 636 -9.64 -30.56 41.76
C THR A 636 -11.03 -30.36 42.37
N PRO A 637 -12.09 -30.14 41.56
CA PRO A 637 -13.45 -30.05 42.10
C PRO A 637 -13.90 -31.41 42.66
N PRO A 638 -14.74 -31.44 43.71
CA PRO A 638 -15.14 -32.67 44.38
C PRO A 638 -15.92 -33.60 43.44
N ALA A 639 -15.55 -34.88 43.43
CA ALA A 639 -16.21 -35.93 42.66
C ALA A 639 -17.68 -36.05 43.08
N LYS A 640 -18.61 -35.77 42.15
CA LYS A 640 -20.03 -36.08 42.36
C LYS A 640 -20.22 -37.58 42.34
N GLY A 641 -20.77 -38.10 43.44
CA GLY A 641 -20.98 -39.52 43.70
C GLY A 641 -21.81 -40.23 42.64
N THR A 642 -21.38 -41.45 42.36
CA THR A 642 -22.11 -42.46 41.60
C THR A 642 -23.38 -42.89 42.32
N THR A 643 -24.54 -42.60 41.76
CA THR A 643 -25.74 -43.42 41.96
C THR A 643 -26.04 -44.14 40.66
N ALA A 644 -25.81 -45.46 40.67
CA ALA A 644 -26.21 -46.37 39.63
C ALA A 644 -27.75 -46.42 39.54
N ALA A 645 -28.29 -46.14 38.36
CA ALA A 645 -29.64 -46.52 37.99
C ALA A 645 -29.57 -47.24 36.64
N THR A 646 -29.64 -48.57 36.72
CA THR A 646 -29.79 -49.49 35.60
C THR A 646 -31.07 -49.14 34.85
N ARG A 647 -30.96 -48.73 33.58
CA ARG A 647 -32.08 -48.78 32.63
C ARG A 647 -31.62 -49.47 31.36
N THR A 648 -31.96 -50.74 31.28
CA THR A 648 -32.06 -51.55 30.08
C THR A 648 -33.05 -50.88 29.13
N ILE A 649 -32.62 -50.52 27.92
CA ILE A 649 -33.52 -50.36 26.77
C ILE A 649 -32.89 -51.10 25.58
N SER A 650 -33.70 -52.02 25.06
CA SER A 650 -33.43 -53.00 24.02
C SER A 650 -33.28 -52.37 22.63
N PHE A 651 -32.47 -53.01 21.79
CA PHE A 651 -32.35 -52.75 20.36
C PHE A 651 -33.68 -52.99 19.62
N LYS A 652 -34.12 -51.99 18.87
CA LYS A 652 -34.72 -52.12 17.54
C LYS A 652 -34.39 -50.91 16.69
#